data_AF-A0A1D2QRY4-F1
#
_entry.id   AF-A0A1D2QRY4-F1
#
_cell.length_a   1.000
_cell.length_b   1.000
_cell.length_c   1.000
_cell.angle_alpha   90.00
_cell.angle_beta   90.00
_cell.angle_gamma   90.00
#
_symmetry.space_group_name_H-M   'P 1'
#
loop_
_entity.id
_entity.type
_entity.pdbx_description
1 polymer ?
#
loop_
_entity_poly.entity_id
_entity_poly.type
_entity_poly.pdbx_seq_one_letter_code
_entity_poly.pdbx_strand_id
1 'polypeptide(L)'
;MFVKRMSILRGKLSSFLPTVIFLLLVPVYSFAQETVCAEVKIEIAQELTIERQAFEATLKIENTLADKTIENIHVVVEFKDELGETVIATNNPDDTTAKFFIRINHLDGINDISGNGTLAGGQTANATWLIIPAPGASDGVSSGKLYFVGATFNYRLDGVEGAIEVAPDTIYVKPMPLLTLDYFLPFDVFADNPLTTDVIEPIEPFTLGIRIQNNGNGLGRSIKIESAQPEIVENEQELLIDFTLLNSYVQDEPINNSLLMMFGDIPAGESKMGRWNMQTTLSGRFKEFTAEYSHADELGGELTSLIEAANTHTLIRDVVVDAPGRDNVKDFLAYELSSGAGDIYIYESNSTTSPVTNQSGSATLSNNATTLHFSSTSGFVYAQVTDPYSGAKEIDRVIRNDGKQISTDNVWFSKSYNKASKELSYHLNIFDVNSSGQYALSYTDPEIIPNPPVLQFIPLKTTYEGNTIAFLVEATDADGTTPTIAASGLPEGANFVDQNDGTGVLSWTPSVGQEGNYEFQIEASDGELNAYQTVTIVVNSELDIDGDGLLDSWELEHFGDLSRDGSGDFDGDGVLDRDEEKNGTDPLAINLAVMESPVEGATLADSSVQFSWTDVKADRYELDIGTTQGAHNILHDLQVMDTETVIDNLPADGQALYLRLWTVFGNVKGFNDYIYNAVPEKLISSVHFPDENLRLCIAEYAQERNWLYVHQVTNVDCELKQINDATGIEQLTQLRRLNLLNNNISTINVSTLRELRVLNLGYNQLTEIDVSGLVNLTVLHLWSNTLTTLDVSDLTQLKVLHVDTNQLDELNVSTLLDLRSLHVGNNRLSALTVSSLDKLQFLWAYNNQLSKMDVSNLLALRRLNVSNNALAVLDVSKLLNLTELKAANNEIAVIATENLSSLQSLDMSNNLLSEITLSNSDKITRLEVSNNSLSDIQVAHMSGLESFNIHNNQLTSLNLLGLNALVTVNAYSNQLTSLQVTGLQKLIKLHVDKNRLSTLNLSGLSALESLHITHNLLTEVNVTESVNLNRLWAYNNFLVALNVSGLENIVILDASNNELTSLDISSSLTLKDLRLDDNNLETLDVAALTHLEYLNVNYNNLEELKVDNLINLTHLHATYNQITDINVSNLVGLTEFTIWSNRLRVLDASSLVLLTRLHVDNNELVSLNIANLVNLTSLNIAGNSLDVLDISHLSNLEHYWE
;
A
#
# COMPACT_ATOMS: atom_id res chain seq x y z
N MET A 1 10.16 65.39 -1.45
CA MET A 1 9.40 66.62 -1.77
C MET A 1 9.23 66.68 -3.29
N PHE A 2 8.00 66.68 -3.83
CA PHE A 2 7.66 66.29 -5.24
C PHE A 2 8.00 64.81 -5.56
N VAL A 3 7.25 63.97 -6.30
CA VAL A 3 5.99 64.01 -7.10
C VAL A 3 6.09 64.35 -8.60
N LYS A 4 6.27 63.30 -9.45
CA LYS A 4 5.85 63.10 -10.89
C LYS A 4 6.66 61.94 -11.53
N ARG A 5 6.20 61.13 -12.52
CA ARG A 5 4.87 60.88 -13.13
C ARG A 5 4.86 59.63 -14.06
N MET A 6 3.76 58.87 -14.08
CA MET A 6 3.12 58.18 -15.25
C MET A 6 3.92 57.28 -16.23
N SER A 7 3.82 55.95 -16.04
CA SER A 7 2.94 54.99 -16.78
C SER A 7 2.92 54.84 -18.33
N ILE A 8 2.69 53.59 -18.77
CA ILE A 8 2.14 53.07 -20.06
C ILE A 8 3.15 52.59 -21.13
N LEU A 9 3.21 51.27 -21.38
CA LEU A 9 2.74 50.62 -22.63
C LEU A 9 2.61 49.08 -22.51
N ARG A 10 1.77 48.44 -23.34
CA ARG A 10 1.57 46.97 -23.41
C ARG A 10 1.94 46.45 -24.81
N GLY A 11 2.89 45.50 -24.86
CA GLY A 11 3.00 44.35 -25.79
C GLY A 11 3.04 44.50 -27.32
N LYS A 12 3.96 43.75 -27.96
CA LYS A 12 3.62 42.72 -28.98
C LYS A 12 4.83 41.86 -29.39
N LEU A 13 4.55 40.67 -29.94
CA LEU A 13 5.52 39.68 -30.42
C LEU A 13 6.16 40.11 -31.77
N SER A 14 7.42 39.73 -32.03
CA SER A 14 7.78 38.60 -32.93
C SER A 14 9.18 38.73 -33.58
N SER A 15 9.78 37.57 -33.88
CA SER A 15 10.94 37.32 -34.79
C SER A 15 12.24 38.11 -34.58
N PHE A 16 13.34 37.42 -34.23
CA PHE A 16 14.38 37.00 -35.20
C PHE A 16 15.44 36.08 -34.53
N LEU A 17 15.81 34.99 -35.23
CA LEU A 17 16.98 34.11 -35.01
C LEU A 17 17.60 33.85 -36.40
N PRO A 18 18.81 33.25 -36.54
CA PRO A 18 19.82 32.85 -35.55
C PRO A 18 21.08 33.79 -35.68
N THR A 19 22.28 33.57 -35.11
CA THR A 19 23.03 32.34 -34.73
C THR A 19 24.19 32.70 -33.79
N VAL A 20 24.52 31.85 -32.80
CA VAL A 20 25.88 31.41 -32.43
C VAL A 20 25.79 30.36 -31.31
N ILE A 21 26.75 29.44 -31.26
CA ILE A 21 26.80 28.32 -30.31
C ILE A 21 27.50 28.76 -29.02
N PHE A 22 26.96 28.37 -27.86
CA PHE A 22 27.74 28.22 -26.65
C PHE A 22 27.26 27.02 -25.84
N LEU A 23 28.17 26.29 -25.20
CA LEU A 23 27.82 25.19 -24.31
C LEU A 23 27.29 25.75 -22.99
N LEU A 24 26.08 25.37 -22.60
CA LEU A 24 25.63 25.47 -21.21
C LEU A 24 25.66 24.08 -20.59
N LEU A 25 26.70 23.83 -19.80
CA LEU A 25 26.68 22.80 -18.77
C LEU A 25 25.69 23.25 -17.70
N VAL A 26 24.41 22.93 -17.90
CA VAL A 26 23.44 22.93 -16.81
C VAL A 26 23.88 21.83 -15.84
N PRO A 27 24.12 22.12 -14.55
CA PRO A 27 24.21 21.06 -13.57
C PRO A 27 22.84 20.39 -13.52
N VAL A 28 22.76 19.16 -14.06
CA VAL A 28 21.60 18.31 -13.84
C VAL A 28 21.57 18.06 -12.34
N TYR A 29 20.67 18.76 -11.64
CA TYR A 29 20.28 18.39 -10.31
C TYR A 29 19.64 17.01 -10.42
N SER A 30 20.46 15.98 -10.19
CA SER A 30 19.96 14.69 -9.78
C SER A 30 19.22 14.93 -8.48
N PHE A 31 17.91 15.14 -8.57
CA PHE A 31 17.03 14.80 -7.47
C PHE A 31 17.38 13.36 -7.13
N ALA A 32 17.90 13.13 -5.93
CA ALA A 32 17.98 11.78 -5.40
C ALA A 32 16.53 11.29 -5.36
N GLN A 33 16.19 10.38 -6.27
CA GLN A 33 14.87 9.80 -6.37
C GLN A 33 14.58 9.19 -4.99
N GLU A 34 13.64 9.76 -4.25
CA GLU A 34 13.23 9.19 -2.98
C GLU A 34 12.85 7.74 -3.26
N THR A 35 13.49 6.80 -2.56
CA THR A 35 13.22 5.38 -2.78
C THR A 35 11.77 5.16 -2.39
N VAL A 36 10.91 5.00 -3.40
CA VAL A 36 9.45 5.03 -3.24
C VAL A 36 9.05 3.72 -2.57
N CYS A 37 9.01 3.70 -1.24
CA CYS A 37 8.48 2.56 -0.51
C CYS A 37 7.05 2.32 -0.96
N ALA A 38 6.74 1.11 -1.42
CA ALA A 38 5.36 0.70 -1.65
C ALA A 38 4.53 0.87 -0.38
N GLU A 39 3.27 1.23 -0.54
CA GLU A 39 2.26 1.11 0.50
C GLU A 39 1.30 0.00 0.08
N VAL A 40 1.18 -0.99 0.95
CA VAL A 40 0.23 -2.09 0.83
C VAL A 40 -0.62 -2.14 2.09
N LYS A 41 -1.89 -2.51 1.92
CA LYS A 41 -2.87 -2.65 2.98
C LYS A 41 -3.38 -4.09 2.98
N ILE A 42 -3.19 -4.77 4.11
CA ILE A 42 -3.80 -6.07 4.37
C ILE A 42 -5.14 -5.90 5.08
N GLU A 43 -6.06 -6.81 4.80
CA GLU A 43 -7.31 -7.00 5.53
C GLU A 43 -7.36 -8.44 6.05
N ILE A 44 -7.83 -8.62 7.28
CA ILE A 44 -7.99 -9.94 7.91
C ILE A 44 -9.42 -10.00 8.46
N ALA A 45 -10.33 -10.55 7.67
CA ALA A 45 -11.72 -10.75 8.10
C ALA A 45 -11.79 -11.81 9.21
N GLN A 46 -12.50 -11.51 10.31
CA GLN A 46 -12.67 -12.42 11.44
C GLN A 46 -14.13 -12.47 11.92
N GLU A 47 -14.62 -13.67 12.26
CA GLU A 47 -15.92 -13.87 12.91
C GLU A 47 -15.75 -14.32 14.36
N LEU A 48 -16.23 -13.52 15.32
CA LEU A 48 -16.32 -13.88 16.74
C LEU A 48 -17.70 -14.49 17.04
N THR A 49 -17.71 -15.73 17.54
CA THR A 49 -18.95 -16.38 18.00
C THR A 49 -18.95 -16.53 19.54
N ILE A 50 -20.10 -16.24 20.15
CA ILE A 50 -20.34 -16.35 21.61
C ILE A 50 -21.80 -16.73 21.90
N GLU A 51 -22.05 -17.53 22.94
CA GLU A 51 -23.43 -17.77 23.39
C GLU A 51 -23.99 -16.56 24.15
N ARG A 52 -25.22 -16.14 23.81
CA ARG A 52 -25.94 -15.05 24.49
C ARG A 52 -27.32 -15.49 24.98
N GLN A 53 -27.91 -14.72 25.90
CA GLN A 53 -29.31 -14.89 26.24
C GLN A 53 -30.22 -14.19 25.22
N ALA A 54 -31.29 -14.87 24.84
CA ALA A 54 -32.46 -14.32 24.18
C ALA A 54 -33.72 -15.04 24.70
N PHE A 55 -34.89 -14.43 24.52
CA PHE A 55 -36.19 -14.99 24.87
C PHE A 55 -37.09 -14.96 23.64
N GLU A 56 -37.93 -15.99 23.48
CA GLU A 56 -39.02 -15.98 22.51
C GLU A 56 -40.35 -15.83 23.25
N ALA A 57 -41.15 -14.83 22.85
CA ALA A 57 -42.51 -14.64 23.34
C ALA A 57 -43.49 -14.98 22.22
N THR A 58 -44.54 -15.75 22.51
CA THR A 58 -45.59 -16.08 21.53
C THR A 58 -46.98 -15.78 22.08
N LEU A 59 -47.72 -14.91 21.38
CA LEU A 59 -49.13 -14.60 21.64
C LEU A 59 -50.01 -15.42 20.68
N LYS A 60 -50.77 -16.37 21.23
CA LYS A 60 -51.86 -17.04 20.49
C LYS A 60 -53.13 -16.19 20.56
N ILE A 61 -53.69 -15.86 19.40
CA ILE A 61 -54.97 -15.15 19.25
C ILE A 61 -55.99 -16.15 18.69
N GLU A 62 -57.12 -16.38 19.37
CA GLU A 62 -58.15 -17.34 18.94
C GLU A 62 -59.52 -16.67 18.83
N ASN A 63 -60.00 -16.50 17.59
CA ASN A 63 -61.30 -15.89 17.33
C ASN A 63 -62.43 -16.94 17.44
N THR A 64 -62.92 -17.15 18.65
CA THR A 64 -64.01 -18.10 18.95
C THR A 64 -65.39 -17.70 18.41
N LEU A 65 -65.53 -16.55 17.73
CA LEU A 65 -66.78 -16.07 17.14
C LEU A 65 -66.94 -16.59 15.71
N ALA A 66 -67.81 -17.59 15.49
CA ALA A 66 -67.94 -18.27 14.19
C ALA A 66 -68.24 -17.33 13.00
N ASP A 67 -69.10 -16.33 13.18
CA ASP A 67 -69.62 -15.48 12.11
C ASP A 67 -69.05 -14.04 12.09
N LYS A 68 -67.93 -13.77 12.79
CA LYS A 68 -67.37 -12.41 12.92
C LYS A 68 -65.86 -12.35 12.76
N THR A 69 -65.39 -11.37 12.00
CA THR A 69 -63.97 -11.03 11.86
C THR A 69 -63.55 -10.04 12.94
N ILE A 70 -62.38 -10.25 13.52
CA ILE A 70 -61.67 -9.24 14.33
C ILE A 70 -60.82 -8.42 13.36
N GLU A 71 -60.91 -7.09 13.43
CA GLU A 71 -60.20 -6.14 12.56
C GLU A 71 -59.26 -5.24 13.39
N ASN A 72 -58.50 -4.37 12.73
CA ASN A 72 -57.62 -3.38 13.37
C ASN A 72 -56.64 -3.98 14.41
N ILE A 73 -56.16 -5.21 14.23
CA ILE A 73 -55.35 -5.89 15.25
C ILE A 73 -54.02 -5.14 15.44
N HIS A 74 -53.84 -4.57 16.64
CA HIS A 74 -52.64 -3.84 17.07
C HIS A 74 -52.18 -4.36 18.43
N VAL A 75 -50.98 -4.96 18.47
CA VAL A 75 -50.40 -5.53 19.70
C VAL A 75 -49.20 -4.73 20.14
N VAL A 76 -49.31 -4.09 21.30
CA VAL A 76 -48.18 -3.41 21.97
C VAL A 76 -47.64 -4.34 23.04
N VAL A 77 -46.38 -4.75 22.95
CA VAL A 77 -45.70 -5.53 24.00
C VAL A 77 -45.17 -4.56 25.05
N GLU A 78 -45.45 -4.84 26.33
CA GLU A 78 -45.00 -4.03 27.47
C GLU A 78 -43.99 -4.79 28.32
N PHE A 79 -42.93 -4.09 28.76
CA PHE A 79 -41.95 -4.60 29.72
C PHE A 79 -42.04 -3.81 31.03
N LYS A 80 -42.10 -4.51 32.17
CA LYS A 80 -42.13 -3.92 33.51
C LYS A 80 -41.13 -4.62 34.43
N ASP A 81 -40.53 -3.91 35.37
CA ASP A 81 -39.58 -4.47 36.33
C ASP A 81 -40.26 -5.07 37.59
N GLU A 82 -39.48 -5.54 38.55
CA GLU A 82 -39.99 -6.12 39.81
C GLU A 82 -40.76 -5.14 40.71
N LEU A 83 -40.66 -3.83 40.48
CA LEU A 83 -41.44 -2.79 41.16
C LEU A 83 -42.74 -2.46 40.40
N GLY A 84 -42.85 -2.91 39.15
CA GLY A 84 -43.95 -2.60 38.23
C GLY A 84 -43.72 -1.35 37.38
N GLU A 85 -42.54 -0.76 37.43
CA GLU A 85 -42.18 0.41 36.63
C GLU A 85 -41.90 0.01 35.18
N THR A 86 -42.21 0.89 34.22
CA THR A 86 -42.12 0.57 32.79
C THR A 86 -40.68 0.60 32.30
N VAL A 87 -40.29 -0.40 31.52
CA VAL A 87 -38.94 -0.60 30.99
C VAL A 87 -38.98 -0.43 29.47
N ILE A 88 -38.01 0.30 28.93
CA ILE A 88 -37.93 0.56 27.48
C ILE A 88 -37.44 -0.69 26.76
N ALA A 89 -38.24 -1.13 25.78
CA ALA A 89 -37.87 -2.09 24.76
C ALA A 89 -38.09 -1.45 23.39
N THR A 90 -37.21 -1.71 22.43
CA THR A 90 -37.14 -0.99 21.15
C THR A 90 -36.84 -1.94 20.00
N ASN A 91 -37.20 -1.57 18.78
CA ASN A 91 -36.77 -2.26 17.56
C ASN A 91 -35.72 -1.47 16.76
N ASN A 92 -35.20 -0.38 17.34
CA ASN A 92 -34.08 0.38 16.78
C ASN A 92 -32.74 -0.18 17.29
N PRO A 93 -31.81 -0.65 16.42
CA PRO A 93 -30.51 -1.15 16.86
C PRO A 93 -29.62 -0.09 17.53
N ASP A 94 -29.82 1.19 17.21
CA ASP A 94 -28.97 2.29 17.70
C ASP A 94 -29.46 2.88 19.04
N ASP A 95 -30.63 2.47 19.55
CA ASP A 95 -31.20 3.02 20.79
C ASP A 95 -30.64 2.29 22.02
N THR A 96 -29.36 2.54 22.31
CA THR A 96 -28.61 2.03 23.46
C THR A 96 -29.18 2.44 24.84
N THR A 97 -30.27 3.23 24.88
CA THR A 97 -30.98 3.58 26.12
C THR A 97 -32.00 2.53 26.56
N ALA A 98 -32.42 1.65 25.64
CA ALA A 98 -33.32 0.54 25.94
C ALA A 98 -32.64 -0.58 26.76
N LYS A 99 -33.44 -1.36 27.49
CA LYS A 99 -32.95 -2.59 28.16
C LYS A 99 -33.17 -3.86 27.34
N PHE A 100 -33.99 -3.79 26.29
CA PHE A 100 -34.31 -4.91 25.40
C PHE A 100 -34.44 -4.44 23.95
N PHE A 101 -33.81 -5.16 23.03
CA PHE A 101 -34.21 -5.17 21.63
C PHE A 101 -35.37 -6.17 21.46
N ILE A 102 -36.40 -5.78 20.71
CA ILE A 102 -37.56 -6.62 20.39
C ILE A 102 -37.92 -6.49 18.90
N ARG A 103 -38.03 -7.62 18.22
CA ARG A 103 -38.54 -7.71 16.84
C ARG A 103 -39.58 -8.80 16.72
N ILE A 104 -40.48 -8.66 15.75
CA ILE A 104 -41.32 -9.77 15.29
C ILE A 104 -40.37 -10.79 14.62
N ASN A 105 -40.44 -12.03 15.09
CA ASN A 105 -39.70 -13.17 14.55
C ASN A 105 -40.55 -13.92 13.51
N HIS A 106 -41.83 -14.15 13.84
CA HIS A 106 -42.75 -14.90 12.97
C HIS A 106 -44.21 -14.47 13.20
N LEU A 107 -45.02 -14.53 12.14
CA LEU A 107 -46.48 -14.42 12.19
C LEU A 107 -47.08 -15.61 11.45
N ASP A 108 -48.04 -16.29 12.09
CA ASP A 108 -48.80 -17.42 11.54
C ASP A 108 -50.30 -17.14 11.72
N GLY A 109 -51.11 -17.52 10.73
CA GLY A 109 -52.56 -17.24 10.69
C GLY A 109 -52.96 -15.76 10.60
N ILE A 110 -52.02 -14.80 10.62
CA ILE A 110 -52.25 -13.36 10.53
C ILE A 110 -51.14 -12.67 9.71
N ASN A 111 -51.47 -11.57 9.05
CA ASN A 111 -50.59 -10.84 8.13
C ASN A 111 -49.97 -9.55 8.72
N ASP A 112 -50.56 -8.99 9.78
CA ASP A 112 -50.10 -7.76 10.44
C ASP A 112 -50.59 -7.73 11.90
N ILE A 113 -49.83 -7.06 12.77
CA ILE A 113 -50.18 -6.77 14.16
C ILE A 113 -49.86 -5.31 14.56
N SER A 114 -49.61 -4.43 13.58
CA SER A 114 -49.33 -2.99 13.76
C SER A 114 -50.58 -2.11 13.63
N GLY A 115 -51.76 -2.71 13.38
CA GLY A 115 -53.06 -2.01 13.32
C GLY A 115 -53.89 -2.25 12.07
N ASN A 116 -53.41 -3.03 11.10
CA ASN A 116 -54.14 -3.41 9.88
C ASN A 116 -54.49 -4.90 9.85
N GLY A 117 -54.09 -5.67 10.87
CA GLY A 117 -54.34 -7.10 10.97
C GLY A 117 -55.82 -7.47 11.07
N THR A 118 -56.18 -8.60 10.47
CA THR A 118 -57.54 -9.16 10.54
C THR A 118 -57.52 -10.66 10.81
N LEU A 119 -58.41 -11.15 11.69
CA LEU A 119 -58.57 -12.57 12.00
C LEU A 119 -60.04 -13.00 11.83
N ALA A 120 -60.30 -13.86 10.84
CA ALA A 120 -61.63 -14.33 10.50
C ALA A 120 -62.26 -15.22 11.60
N GLY A 121 -63.58 -15.39 11.53
CA GLY A 121 -64.34 -16.20 12.50
C GLY A 121 -63.89 -17.66 12.56
N GLY A 122 -63.73 -18.18 13.78
CA GLY A 122 -63.26 -19.55 14.03
C GLY A 122 -61.78 -19.81 13.75
N GLN A 123 -60.98 -18.78 13.42
CA GLN A 123 -59.55 -18.93 13.13
C GLN A 123 -58.66 -18.70 14.36
N THR A 124 -57.43 -19.20 14.27
CA THR A 124 -56.33 -18.96 15.20
C THR A 124 -55.19 -18.27 14.47
N ALA A 125 -54.49 -17.37 15.15
CA ALA A 125 -53.22 -16.82 14.72
C ALA A 125 -52.19 -16.89 15.86
N ASN A 126 -50.91 -16.91 15.50
CA ASN A 126 -49.78 -16.81 16.43
C ASN A 126 -48.92 -15.62 16.00
N ALA A 127 -48.56 -14.77 16.95
CA ALA A 127 -47.52 -13.75 16.78
C ALA A 127 -46.35 -14.09 17.70
N THR A 128 -45.13 -14.12 17.15
CA THR A 128 -43.93 -14.53 17.88
C THR A 128 -42.86 -13.45 17.76
N TRP A 129 -42.28 -13.05 18.89
CA TRP A 129 -41.22 -12.04 18.99
C TRP A 129 -39.93 -12.64 19.51
N LEU A 130 -38.81 -12.20 18.92
CA LEU A 130 -37.48 -12.39 19.47
C LEU A 130 -37.14 -11.18 20.35
N ILE A 131 -36.78 -11.46 21.61
CA ILE A 131 -36.47 -10.48 22.64
C ILE A 131 -35.02 -10.71 23.10
N ILE A 132 -34.15 -9.73 22.85
CA ILE A 132 -32.72 -9.80 23.19
C ILE A 132 -32.43 -8.72 24.24
N PRO A 133 -32.05 -9.08 25.47
CA PRO A 133 -31.70 -8.09 26.48
C PRO A 133 -30.35 -7.44 26.15
N ALA A 134 -30.25 -6.14 26.42
CA ALA A 134 -29.03 -5.35 26.26
C ALA A 134 -27.98 -5.69 27.35
N PRO A 135 -26.70 -5.33 27.15
CA PRO A 135 -25.70 -5.33 28.22
C PRO A 135 -26.22 -4.61 29.48
N GLY A 136 -25.90 -5.17 30.65
CA GLY A 136 -26.37 -4.61 31.92
C GLY A 136 -27.89 -4.68 32.16
N ALA A 137 -28.70 -5.36 31.33
CA ALA A 137 -30.13 -5.53 31.61
C ALA A 137 -30.44 -6.35 32.87
N SER A 138 -29.48 -7.08 33.44
CA SER A 138 -29.58 -7.73 34.75
C SER A 138 -29.25 -6.82 35.95
N ASP A 139 -28.78 -5.59 35.71
CA ASP A 139 -28.19 -4.68 36.71
C ASP A 139 -27.14 -5.35 37.62
N GLY A 140 -26.42 -6.37 37.10
CA GLY A 140 -25.40 -7.14 37.82
C GLY A 140 -25.93 -8.21 38.78
N VAL A 141 -27.25 -8.38 38.89
CA VAL A 141 -27.87 -9.32 39.85
C VAL A 141 -27.59 -10.78 39.46
N SER A 142 -26.79 -11.48 40.26
CA SER A 142 -26.28 -12.82 39.94
C SER A 142 -27.33 -13.95 39.89
N SER A 143 -28.47 -13.80 40.56
CA SER A 143 -29.63 -14.68 40.39
C SER A 143 -30.36 -14.48 39.06
N GLY A 144 -30.04 -13.40 38.35
CA GLY A 144 -30.86 -12.77 37.32
C GLY A 144 -31.89 -11.81 37.92
N LYS A 145 -32.16 -10.73 37.18
CA LYS A 145 -33.21 -9.75 37.48
C LYS A 145 -34.52 -10.16 36.82
N LEU A 146 -35.61 -10.03 37.58
CA LEU A 146 -36.97 -10.35 37.14
C LEU A 146 -37.55 -9.19 36.31
N TYR A 147 -38.16 -9.55 35.18
CA TYR A 147 -39.02 -8.66 34.40
C TYR A 147 -40.33 -9.35 34.05
N PHE A 148 -41.39 -8.55 33.95
CA PHE A 148 -42.72 -8.95 33.48
C PHE A 148 -42.88 -8.50 32.02
N VAL A 149 -43.26 -9.44 31.14
CA VAL A 149 -43.54 -9.16 29.73
C VAL A 149 -45.03 -9.38 29.50
N GLY A 150 -45.77 -8.30 29.28
CA GLY A 150 -47.20 -8.29 28.96
C GLY A 150 -47.47 -7.75 27.57
N ALA A 151 -48.74 -7.62 27.21
CA ALA A 151 -49.13 -6.92 25.98
C ALA A 151 -50.54 -6.34 26.06
N THR A 152 -50.77 -5.20 25.43
CA THR A 152 -52.12 -4.66 25.18
C THR A 152 -52.56 -5.07 23.78
N PHE A 153 -53.55 -5.96 23.70
CA PHE A 153 -54.18 -6.39 22.45
C PHE A 153 -55.35 -5.45 22.11
N ASN A 154 -55.15 -4.59 21.12
CA ASN A 154 -56.17 -3.65 20.62
C ASN A 154 -56.79 -4.21 19.33
N TYR A 155 -58.10 -4.02 19.15
CA TYR A 155 -58.85 -4.56 18.01
C TYR A 155 -60.18 -3.84 17.80
N ARG A 156 -60.76 -4.00 16.61
CA ARG A 156 -62.14 -3.60 16.27
C ARG A 156 -63.02 -4.82 16.03
N LEU A 157 -64.24 -4.79 16.57
CA LEU A 157 -65.27 -5.81 16.37
C LEU A 157 -66.64 -5.13 16.18
N ASP A 158 -67.39 -5.50 15.13
CA ASP A 158 -68.65 -4.85 14.72
C ASP A 158 -68.58 -3.31 14.59
N GLY A 159 -67.41 -2.73 14.34
CA GLY A 159 -67.20 -1.28 14.29
C GLY A 159 -67.00 -0.60 15.66
N VAL A 160 -66.85 -1.37 16.74
CA VAL A 160 -66.49 -0.88 18.07
C VAL A 160 -65.04 -1.26 18.37
N GLU A 161 -64.21 -0.29 18.75
CA GLU A 161 -62.84 -0.52 19.22
C GLU A 161 -62.84 -1.10 20.63
N GLY A 162 -61.92 -2.02 20.91
CA GLY A 162 -61.73 -2.68 22.20
C GLY A 162 -60.26 -2.97 22.48
N ALA A 163 -59.94 -3.13 23.76
CA ALA A 163 -58.60 -3.49 24.23
C ALA A 163 -58.70 -4.61 25.28
N ILE A 164 -57.71 -5.50 25.28
CA ILE A 164 -57.53 -6.58 26.25
C ILE A 164 -56.08 -6.50 26.75
N GLU A 165 -55.90 -6.33 28.06
CA GLU A 165 -54.59 -6.53 28.67
C GLU A 165 -54.31 -8.03 28.79
N VAL A 166 -53.24 -8.49 28.13
CA VAL A 166 -52.72 -9.85 28.25
C VAL A 166 -51.99 -9.94 29.59
N ALA A 167 -52.33 -10.95 30.40
CA ALA A 167 -51.64 -11.20 31.67
C ALA A 167 -50.14 -11.46 31.41
N PRO A 168 -49.23 -10.74 32.10
CA PRO A 168 -47.81 -10.83 31.79
C PRO A 168 -47.20 -12.15 32.27
N ASP A 169 -46.23 -12.66 31.51
CA ASP A 169 -45.34 -13.74 31.93
C ASP A 169 -44.01 -13.17 32.46
N THR A 170 -43.15 -14.02 33.03
CA THR A 170 -41.91 -13.62 33.72
C THR A 170 -40.66 -14.12 33.03
N ILE A 171 -39.69 -13.22 32.80
CA ILE A 171 -38.34 -13.55 32.34
C ILE A 171 -37.29 -13.19 33.40
N TYR A 172 -36.20 -13.95 33.44
CA TYR A 172 -35.06 -13.70 34.34
C TYR A 172 -33.79 -13.44 33.52
N VAL A 173 -33.41 -12.17 33.42
CA VAL A 173 -32.20 -11.74 32.69
C VAL A 173 -31.00 -11.88 33.62
N LYS A 174 -30.06 -12.76 33.27
CA LYS A 174 -28.83 -12.99 34.04
C LYS A 174 -27.72 -12.03 33.60
N PRO A 175 -26.67 -11.85 34.41
CA PRO A 175 -25.46 -11.15 33.97
C PRO A 175 -24.89 -11.80 32.71
N MET A 176 -24.49 -10.96 31.76
CA MET A 176 -23.86 -11.34 30.50
C MET A 176 -22.38 -10.95 30.51
N PRO A 177 -21.54 -11.59 29.67
CA PRO A 177 -20.23 -11.08 29.35
C PRO A 177 -20.33 -9.69 28.68
N LEU A 178 -19.20 -8.98 28.69
CA LEU A 178 -18.97 -7.77 27.92
C LEU A 178 -17.48 -7.76 27.61
N LEU A 179 -17.12 -7.80 26.32
CA LEU A 179 -15.78 -8.12 25.88
C LEU A 179 -15.02 -6.90 25.35
N THR A 180 -13.82 -6.68 25.86
CA THR A 180 -12.80 -5.89 25.16
C THR A 180 -11.88 -6.84 24.39
N LEU A 181 -11.60 -6.51 23.13
CA LEU A 181 -10.64 -7.21 22.28
C LEU A 181 -9.40 -6.33 22.11
N ASP A 182 -8.29 -6.67 22.76
CA ASP A 182 -7.02 -5.97 22.54
C ASP A 182 -6.21 -6.73 21.49
N TYR A 183 -5.94 -6.13 20.32
CA TYR A 183 -5.11 -6.72 19.27
C TYR A 183 -3.69 -6.16 19.26
N PHE A 184 -2.72 -7.01 18.93
CA PHE A 184 -1.28 -6.71 18.99
C PHE A 184 -0.58 -7.11 17.68
N LEU A 185 0.10 -6.17 17.04
CA LEU A 185 0.87 -6.40 15.80
C LEU A 185 2.23 -5.70 15.89
N PRO A 186 3.35 -6.33 15.49
CA PRO A 186 4.68 -5.73 15.56
C PRO A 186 4.86 -4.61 14.53
N PHE A 187 5.89 -3.79 14.73
CA PHE A 187 6.16 -2.63 13.88
C PHE A 187 6.94 -2.99 12.61
N ASP A 188 8.07 -3.69 12.75
CA ASP A 188 8.88 -4.22 11.66
C ASP A 188 8.65 -5.73 11.51
N VAL A 189 8.68 -6.23 10.26
CA VAL A 189 8.63 -7.66 9.91
C VAL A 189 9.75 -7.99 8.92
N PHE A 190 10.29 -9.22 8.99
CA PHE A 190 11.50 -9.58 8.26
C PHE A 190 11.31 -10.87 7.44
N ALA A 191 11.69 -10.75 6.17
CA ALA A 191 11.75 -11.78 5.14
C ALA A 191 12.72 -11.30 4.05
N ASP A 192 12.64 -11.85 2.84
CA ASP A 192 13.48 -11.46 1.70
C ASP A 192 13.49 -9.93 1.51
N ASN A 193 14.67 -9.35 1.27
CA ASN A 193 14.85 -7.91 1.14
C ASN A 193 15.22 -7.57 -0.31
N PRO A 194 14.33 -6.94 -1.11
CA PRO A 194 14.56 -6.68 -2.53
C PRO A 194 15.61 -5.57 -2.80
N LEU A 195 16.45 -5.25 -1.82
CA LEU A 195 17.58 -4.33 -1.86
C LEU A 195 18.94 -5.02 -1.63
N THR A 196 18.95 -6.30 -1.28
CA THR A 196 20.12 -7.19 -1.24
C THR A 196 20.13 -8.07 -2.50
N THR A 197 21.33 -8.35 -3.04
CA THR A 197 21.47 -8.88 -4.43
C THR A 197 22.07 -10.27 -4.55
N ASP A 198 22.58 -10.83 -3.45
CA ASP A 198 23.46 -12.02 -3.47
C ASP A 198 23.16 -13.00 -2.30
N VAL A 199 22.12 -12.72 -1.50
CA VAL A 199 21.67 -13.53 -0.34
C VAL A 199 20.15 -13.39 -0.23
N ILE A 200 19.45 -14.50 0.01
CA ILE A 200 18.03 -14.51 0.39
C ILE A 200 17.97 -14.50 1.93
N GLU A 201 17.38 -13.48 2.55
CA GLU A 201 17.23 -13.49 4.01
C GLU A 201 16.18 -14.50 4.50
N PRO A 202 16.40 -15.19 5.64
CA PRO A 202 15.42 -16.09 6.21
C PRO A 202 14.17 -15.33 6.67
N ILE A 203 13.00 -15.91 6.40
CA ILE A 203 11.71 -15.43 6.87
C ILE A 203 11.62 -15.58 8.39
N GLU A 204 11.35 -14.48 9.11
CA GLU A 204 11.13 -14.48 10.55
C GLU A 204 9.62 -14.41 10.85
N PRO A 205 9.00 -15.48 11.38
CA PRO A 205 7.59 -15.47 11.75
C PRO A 205 7.28 -14.44 12.84
N PHE A 206 6.12 -13.79 12.73
CA PHE A 206 5.72 -12.68 13.59
C PHE A 206 4.29 -12.84 14.12
N THR A 207 4.03 -12.29 15.30
CA THR A 207 2.77 -12.51 16.04
C THR A 207 1.69 -11.51 15.64
N LEU A 208 0.49 -11.99 15.28
CA LEU A 208 -0.77 -11.27 15.49
C LEU A 208 -1.39 -11.78 16.80
N GLY A 209 -1.31 -10.96 17.85
CA GLY A 209 -1.84 -11.27 19.17
C GLY A 209 -3.27 -10.75 19.38
N ILE A 210 -4.02 -11.42 20.24
CA ILE A 210 -5.35 -11.00 20.70
C ILE A 210 -5.47 -11.33 22.20
N ARG A 211 -5.95 -10.38 23.01
CA ARG A 211 -6.44 -10.63 24.37
C ARG A 211 -7.94 -10.36 24.41
N ILE A 212 -8.71 -11.37 24.79
CA ILE A 212 -10.15 -11.25 25.03
C ILE A 212 -10.36 -11.06 26.52
N GLN A 213 -10.67 -9.83 26.94
CA GLN A 213 -10.95 -9.47 28.32
C GLN A 213 -12.46 -9.41 28.56
N ASN A 214 -12.98 -10.12 29.56
CA ASN A 214 -14.39 -10.05 29.93
C ASN A 214 -14.62 -9.06 31.09
N ASN A 215 -14.96 -7.81 30.75
CA ASN A 215 -15.39 -6.77 31.69
C ASN A 215 -16.82 -7.00 32.23
N GLY A 216 -17.57 -7.92 31.62
CA GLY A 216 -18.94 -8.24 32.00
C GLY A 216 -19.06 -8.95 33.34
N ASN A 217 -20.27 -8.89 33.91
CA ASN A 217 -20.60 -9.56 35.18
C ASN A 217 -21.06 -11.02 34.96
N GLY A 218 -21.15 -11.47 33.71
CA GLY A 218 -21.54 -12.83 33.32
C GLY A 218 -20.39 -13.62 32.68
N LEU A 219 -20.55 -14.93 32.66
CA LEU A 219 -19.63 -15.87 32.01
C LEU A 219 -19.80 -15.78 30.49
N GLY A 220 -18.73 -15.42 29.77
CA GLY A 220 -18.65 -15.63 28.32
C GLY A 220 -18.51 -17.11 28.04
N ARG A 221 -19.37 -17.66 27.19
CA ARG A 221 -19.42 -19.11 26.91
C ARG A 221 -19.01 -19.43 25.49
N SER A 222 -18.30 -20.55 25.34
CA SER A 222 -17.96 -21.15 24.04
C SER A 222 -17.36 -20.16 23.04
N ILE A 223 -16.57 -19.19 23.52
CA ILE A 223 -16.00 -18.12 22.69
C ILE A 223 -15.03 -18.74 21.68
N LYS A 224 -15.23 -18.44 20.40
CA LYS A 224 -14.29 -18.73 19.32
C LYS A 224 -14.13 -17.49 18.45
N ILE A 225 -12.96 -17.33 17.83
CA ILE A 225 -12.85 -16.48 16.64
C ILE A 225 -12.26 -17.29 15.49
N GLU A 226 -12.84 -17.08 14.32
CA GLU A 226 -12.50 -17.75 13.07
C GLU A 226 -11.96 -16.67 12.12
N SER A 227 -10.74 -16.85 11.62
CA SER A 227 -10.00 -15.88 10.83
C SER A 227 -9.87 -16.35 9.38
N ALA A 228 -9.97 -15.41 8.43
CA ALA A 228 -9.46 -15.62 7.09
C ALA A 228 -7.92 -15.71 7.11
N GLN A 229 -7.34 -16.21 6.00
CA GLN A 229 -5.98 -15.83 5.62
C GLN A 229 -5.97 -14.33 5.27
N PRO A 230 -4.86 -13.59 5.51
CA PRO A 230 -4.77 -12.19 5.13
C PRO A 230 -4.91 -11.96 3.62
N GLU A 231 -5.62 -10.91 3.21
CA GLU A 231 -5.76 -10.49 1.81
C GLU A 231 -5.19 -9.08 1.60
N ILE A 232 -4.45 -8.85 0.51
CA ILE A 232 -3.97 -7.50 0.15
C ILE A 232 -5.07 -6.77 -0.62
N VAL A 233 -5.70 -5.79 0.03
CA VAL A 233 -6.86 -5.04 -0.51
C VAL A 233 -6.48 -3.73 -1.22
N GLU A 234 -5.31 -3.16 -0.91
CA GLU A 234 -4.74 -2.00 -1.60
C GLU A 234 -3.22 -2.23 -1.76
N ASN A 235 -2.65 -1.98 -2.95
CA ASN A 235 -1.22 -2.17 -3.25
C ASN A 235 -0.80 -1.18 -4.36
N GLU A 236 -0.28 -0.01 -3.97
CA GLU A 236 -0.04 1.09 -4.92
C GLU A 236 1.12 0.83 -5.92
N GLN A 237 1.91 -0.23 -5.72
CA GLN A 237 3.03 -0.61 -6.60
C GLN A 237 2.94 -2.05 -7.14
N GLU A 238 1.79 -2.70 -6.98
CA GLU A 238 1.51 -4.07 -7.47
C GLU A 238 2.54 -5.16 -7.06
N LEU A 239 3.28 -4.95 -5.96
CA LEU A 239 4.33 -5.88 -5.49
C LEU A 239 3.79 -7.29 -5.19
N LEU A 240 4.59 -8.32 -5.51
CA LEU A 240 4.33 -9.73 -5.19
C LEU A 240 4.61 -10.06 -3.72
N ILE A 241 3.84 -9.42 -2.82
CA ILE A 241 3.83 -9.73 -1.39
C ILE A 241 2.74 -10.77 -1.11
N ASP A 242 3.06 -11.78 -0.31
CA ASP A 242 2.09 -12.68 0.32
C ASP A 242 2.17 -12.57 1.85
N PHE A 243 1.11 -13.00 2.54
CA PHE A 243 1.01 -13.06 3.99
C PHE A 243 0.35 -14.36 4.43
N THR A 244 1.14 -15.32 4.92
CA THR A 244 0.65 -16.66 5.28
C THR A 244 0.47 -16.81 6.79
N LEU A 245 -0.68 -17.28 7.24
CA LEU A 245 -0.96 -17.65 8.62
C LEU A 245 -0.54 -19.11 8.87
N LEU A 246 0.50 -19.31 9.69
CA LEU A 246 1.21 -20.59 9.86
C LEU A 246 0.57 -21.51 10.91
N ASN A 247 0.48 -21.03 12.15
CA ASN A 247 0.01 -21.79 13.31
C ASN A 247 -0.54 -20.85 14.39
N SER A 248 -1.16 -21.41 15.44
CA SER A 248 -1.90 -20.62 16.42
C SER A 248 -1.89 -21.23 17.81
N TYR A 249 -2.13 -20.39 18.81
CA TYR A 249 -2.03 -20.73 20.23
C TYR A 249 -3.16 -20.07 21.03
N VAL A 250 -3.62 -20.73 22.08
CA VAL A 250 -4.53 -20.16 23.10
C VAL A 250 -3.92 -20.43 24.48
N GLN A 251 -3.66 -19.38 25.26
CA GLN A 251 -2.93 -19.46 26.54
C GLN A 251 -1.59 -20.22 26.45
N ASP A 252 -0.76 -19.87 25.45
CA ASP A 252 0.53 -20.49 25.08
C ASP A 252 0.47 -21.97 24.59
N GLU A 253 -0.69 -22.64 24.66
CA GLU A 253 -0.89 -24.00 24.12
C GLU A 253 -1.25 -23.98 22.61
N PRO A 254 -0.60 -24.78 21.74
CA PRO A 254 -0.84 -24.80 20.29
C PRO A 254 -2.16 -25.49 19.92
N ILE A 255 -2.76 -25.07 18.79
CA ILE A 255 -4.01 -25.66 18.28
C ILE A 255 -3.87 -26.21 16.85
N ASN A 256 -4.64 -27.27 16.55
CA ASN A 256 -4.51 -28.05 15.30
C ASN A 256 -5.07 -27.38 14.03
N ASN A 257 -5.85 -26.30 14.15
CA ASN A 257 -6.35 -25.52 13.02
C ASN A 257 -5.95 -24.06 13.25
N SER A 258 -5.12 -23.52 12.37
CA SER A 258 -4.56 -22.17 12.50
C SER A 258 -5.61 -21.07 12.22
N LEU A 259 -6.67 -21.36 11.47
CA LEU A 259 -7.71 -20.36 11.19
C LEU A 259 -8.76 -20.24 12.32
N LEU A 260 -8.87 -21.21 13.23
CA LEU A 260 -9.95 -21.27 14.21
C LEU A 260 -9.44 -21.35 15.66
N MET A 261 -9.45 -20.22 16.37
CA MET A 261 -9.09 -20.15 17.78
C MET A 261 -10.31 -20.39 18.70
N MET A 262 -10.24 -21.46 19.51
CA MET A 262 -11.26 -21.82 20.49
C MET A 262 -10.85 -21.39 21.90
N PHE A 263 -11.34 -20.25 22.35
CA PHE A 263 -11.10 -19.72 23.70
C PHE A 263 -11.98 -20.39 24.77
N GLY A 264 -13.19 -20.83 24.39
CA GLY A 264 -14.13 -21.50 25.29
C GLY A 264 -14.75 -20.56 26.32
N ASP A 265 -14.95 -21.05 27.55
CA ASP A 265 -15.55 -20.26 28.64
C ASP A 265 -14.54 -19.25 29.24
N ILE A 266 -14.90 -17.96 29.31
CA ILE A 266 -14.14 -16.86 29.94
C ILE A 266 -14.98 -16.24 31.09
N PRO A 267 -14.61 -16.46 32.37
CA PRO A 267 -15.33 -15.92 33.51
C PRO A 267 -15.39 -14.38 33.58
N ALA A 268 -16.28 -13.87 34.44
CA ALA A 268 -16.45 -12.44 34.68
C ALA A 268 -15.20 -11.84 35.35
N GLY A 269 -14.60 -10.83 34.72
CA GLY A 269 -13.34 -10.21 35.14
C GLY A 269 -12.07 -10.95 34.68
N GLU A 270 -12.19 -12.11 34.01
CA GLU A 270 -11.05 -12.89 33.51
C GLU A 270 -10.75 -12.61 32.03
N SER A 271 -9.53 -12.92 31.59
CA SER A 271 -9.05 -12.78 30.21
C SER A 271 -8.58 -14.12 29.64
N LYS A 272 -8.51 -14.21 28.30
CA LYS A 272 -7.68 -15.21 27.62
C LYS A 272 -6.92 -14.60 26.45
N MET A 273 -5.68 -15.05 26.27
CA MET A 273 -4.84 -14.69 25.14
C MET A 273 -4.90 -15.74 24.04
N GLY A 274 -4.80 -15.27 22.81
CA GLY A 274 -4.58 -16.07 21.62
C GLY A 274 -3.57 -15.40 20.71
N ARG A 275 -2.92 -16.18 19.85
CA ARG A 275 -1.97 -15.68 18.86
C ARG A 275 -2.08 -16.47 17.58
N TRP A 276 -1.97 -15.75 16.46
CA TRP A 276 -1.63 -16.31 15.16
C TRP A 276 -0.18 -15.97 14.85
N ASN A 277 0.64 -16.97 14.53
CA ASN A 277 1.95 -16.72 13.93
C ASN A 277 1.75 -16.58 12.42
N MET A 278 2.23 -15.48 11.87
CA MET A 278 2.17 -15.16 10.45
C MET A 278 3.57 -15.01 9.88
N GLN A 279 3.68 -15.11 8.56
CA GLN A 279 4.87 -14.77 7.80
C GLN A 279 4.49 -13.85 6.64
N THR A 280 5.48 -13.24 6.01
CA THR A 280 5.33 -12.52 4.75
C THR A 280 6.51 -12.86 3.82
N THR A 281 6.37 -12.60 2.52
CA THR A 281 7.46 -12.85 1.57
C THR A 281 8.53 -11.76 1.57
N LEU A 282 8.21 -10.49 1.87
CA LEU A 282 9.17 -9.38 1.83
C LEU A 282 9.30 -8.65 3.18
N SER A 283 10.52 -8.23 3.53
CA SER A 283 10.79 -7.36 4.68
C SER A 283 10.00 -6.04 4.61
N GLY A 284 9.41 -5.60 5.72
CA GLY A 284 8.48 -4.46 5.73
C GLY A 284 8.21 -3.83 7.10
N ARG A 285 7.36 -2.79 7.11
CA ARG A 285 6.92 -2.06 8.31
C ARG A 285 5.43 -1.73 8.25
N PHE A 286 4.68 -2.07 9.29
CA PHE A 286 3.32 -1.61 9.48
C PHE A 286 3.32 -0.14 9.94
N LYS A 287 2.58 0.73 9.23
CA LYS A 287 2.50 2.18 9.52
C LYS A 287 1.28 2.56 10.36
N GLU A 288 0.21 1.81 10.19
CA GLU A 288 -1.09 1.98 10.83
C GLU A 288 -1.69 0.59 11.03
N PHE A 289 -2.36 0.38 12.16
CA PHE A 289 -3.10 -0.83 12.47
C PHE A 289 -4.37 -0.42 13.22
N THR A 290 -5.51 -0.94 12.75
CA THR A 290 -6.85 -0.57 13.21
C THR A 290 -7.74 -1.82 13.22
N ALA A 291 -8.61 -1.94 14.22
CA ALA A 291 -9.63 -2.99 14.28
C ALA A 291 -11.01 -2.33 14.41
N GLU A 292 -11.94 -2.74 13.54
CA GLU A 292 -13.34 -2.33 13.58
C GLU A 292 -14.22 -3.58 13.71
N TYR A 293 -15.44 -3.43 14.23
CA TYR A 293 -16.40 -4.53 14.35
C TYR A 293 -17.81 -4.03 14.04
N SER A 294 -18.70 -4.97 13.69
CA SER A 294 -20.13 -4.72 13.53
C SER A 294 -20.94 -5.83 14.17
N HIS A 295 -22.20 -5.54 14.49
CA HIS A 295 -23.17 -6.54 14.94
C HIS A 295 -24.44 -6.39 14.10
N ALA A 296 -25.09 -7.50 13.75
CA ALA A 296 -26.23 -7.45 12.83
C ALA A 296 -27.43 -6.71 13.45
N ASP A 297 -27.98 -5.72 12.73
CA ASP A 297 -29.21 -4.99 13.08
C ASP A 297 -30.37 -5.94 13.38
N GLU A 298 -30.43 -7.06 12.64
CA GLU A 298 -31.40 -8.15 12.82
C GLU A 298 -31.35 -8.80 14.21
N LEU A 299 -30.22 -8.69 14.92
CA LEU A 299 -30.02 -9.13 16.30
C LEU A 299 -29.91 -7.95 17.29
N GLY A 300 -30.11 -6.71 16.82
CA GLY A 300 -30.16 -5.49 17.63
C GLY A 300 -28.90 -4.63 17.63
N GLY A 301 -27.96 -4.85 16.70
CA GLY A 301 -26.86 -3.92 16.40
C GLY A 301 -26.06 -3.45 17.63
N GLU A 302 -25.87 -2.13 17.77
CA GLU A 302 -25.11 -1.52 18.87
C GLU A 302 -25.73 -1.82 20.24
N LEU A 303 -27.05 -1.61 20.40
CA LEU A 303 -27.83 -1.86 21.62
C LEU A 303 -27.61 -3.26 22.20
N THR A 304 -27.41 -4.27 21.35
CA THR A 304 -27.23 -5.66 21.80
C THR A 304 -25.79 -6.14 21.72
N SER A 305 -24.82 -5.33 21.27
CA SER A 305 -23.41 -5.76 21.19
C SER A 305 -22.90 -6.32 22.52
N LEU A 306 -22.15 -7.42 22.46
CA LEU A 306 -21.39 -7.95 23.60
C LEU A 306 -19.89 -7.62 23.49
N ILE A 307 -19.50 -6.86 22.46
CA ILE A 307 -18.18 -6.24 22.32
C ILE A 307 -18.29 -4.77 22.72
N GLU A 308 -17.41 -4.35 23.63
CA GLU A 308 -17.30 -3.00 24.19
C GLU A 308 -16.28 -2.15 23.44
N ALA A 309 -15.17 -2.76 23.01
CA ALA A 309 -14.12 -2.12 22.23
C ALA A 309 -13.28 -3.16 21.47
N ALA A 310 -12.71 -2.73 20.35
CA ALA A 310 -11.63 -3.42 19.64
C ALA A 310 -10.42 -2.47 19.59
N ASN A 311 -9.45 -2.70 20.46
CA ASN A 311 -8.24 -1.88 20.60
C ASN A 311 -7.11 -2.44 19.73
N THR A 312 -6.17 -1.58 19.34
CA THR A 312 -4.97 -1.97 18.56
C THR A 312 -3.71 -1.35 19.15
N HIS A 313 -2.69 -2.18 19.33
CA HIS A 313 -1.45 -1.84 20.01
C HIS A 313 -0.23 -2.32 19.21
N THR A 314 0.86 -1.55 19.25
CA THR A 314 2.11 -1.95 18.58
C THR A 314 2.87 -2.92 19.49
N LEU A 315 2.95 -4.19 19.09
CA LEU A 315 3.68 -5.23 19.83
C LEU A 315 5.18 -4.94 19.82
N ILE A 316 5.78 -4.95 21.00
CA ILE A 316 7.24 -4.89 21.17
C ILE A 316 7.80 -6.32 21.24
N ARG A 317 7.22 -7.17 22.10
CA ARG A 317 7.59 -8.59 22.24
C ARG A 317 6.55 -9.37 23.07
N ASP A 318 6.41 -10.66 22.78
CA ASP A 318 5.88 -11.66 23.72
C ASP A 318 6.89 -11.87 24.86
N VAL A 319 6.53 -11.55 26.11
CA VAL A 319 7.39 -11.67 27.31
C VAL A 319 6.72 -12.52 28.39
N VAL A 320 7.37 -12.78 29.53
CA VAL A 320 6.76 -13.48 30.67
C VAL A 320 6.94 -12.68 31.95
N VAL A 321 5.86 -12.36 32.66
CA VAL A 321 5.98 -11.67 33.96
C VAL A 321 6.50 -12.64 35.05
N ASP A 322 7.82 -12.71 35.19
CA ASP A 322 8.56 -13.58 36.14
C ASP A 322 8.46 -13.17 37.63
N ALA A 323 7.32 -12.60 38.04
CA ALA A 323 7.05 -12.12 39.39
C ALA A 323 6.41 -13.21 40.29
N PRO A 324 6.68 -13.21 41.61
CA PRO A 324 6.09 -14.19 42.53
C PRO A 324 4.55 -14.14 42.55
N GLY A 325 3.91 -15.22 42.13
CA GLY A 325 2.45 -15.34 42.07
C GLY A 325 1.82 -15.00 40.72
N ARG A 326 2.62 -14.90 39.64
CA ARG A 326 2.16 -14.95 38.26
C ARG A 326 2.24 -16.36 37.68
N ASP A 327 1.57 -16.53 36.55
CA ASP A 327 1.63 -17.67 35.64
C ASP A 327 2.78 -17.54 34.62
N ASN A 328 3.02 -18.60 33.84
CA ASN A 328 4.10 -18.68 32.84
C ASN A 328 3.59 -18.53 31.40
N VAL A 329 2.35 -18.06 31.20
CA VAL A 329 1.82 -17.74 29.87
C VAL A 329 2.58 -16.53 29.33
N LYS A 330 2.77 -16.45 28.01
CA LYS A 330 3.41 -15.28 27.41
C LYS A 330 2.44 -14.11 27.30
N ASP A 331 2.84 -12.99 27.87
CA ASP A 331 2.16 -11.71 27.98
C ASP A 331 2.60 -10.77 26.85
N PHE A 332 1.75 -9.81 26.45
CA PHE A 332 2.09 -8.86 25.38
C PHE A 332 2.71 -7.58 25.96
N LEU A 333 4.00 -7.34 25.71
CA LEU A 333 4.65 -6.05 25.93
C LEU A 333 4.41 -5.17 24.69
N ALA A 334 3.74 -4.03 24.84
CA ALA A 334 3.31 -3.20 23.71
C ALA A 334 3.34 -1.70 24.02
N TYR A 335 3.36 -0.88 22.96
CA TYR A 335 3.01 0.55 23.05
C TYR A 335 1.50 0.72 23.08
N GLU A 336 1.00 1.65 23.88
CA GLU A 336 -0.44 1.94 24.02
C GLU A 336 -1.10 2.29 22.67
N LEU A 337 -0.38 2.97 21.76
CA LEU A 337 -0.88 3.36 20.44
C LEU A 337 -0.33 2.44 19.33
N SER A 338 -1.14 2.19 18.30
CA SER A 338 -0.76 1.42 17.10
C SER A 338 0.23 2.14 16.15
N SER A 339 0.70 3.34 16.51
CA SER A 339 1.66 4.15 15.73
C SER A 339 3.13 3.94 16.10
N GLY A 340 3.45 2.94 16.92
CA GLY A 340 4.82 2.66 17.39
C GLY A 340 5.39 3.69 18.37
N ALA A 341 4.56 4.54 18.98
CA ALA A 341 4.98 5.57 19.93
C ALA A 341 3.94 5.77 21.05
N GLY A 342 4.41 6.07 22.27
CA GLY A 342 3.55 6.29 23.43
C GLY A 342 4.19 5.73 24.71
N ASP A 343 3.39 5.64 25.77
CA ASP A 343 3.75 4.87 26.97
C ASP A 343 3.69 3.36 26.67
N ILE A 344 4.53 2.59 27.38
CA ILE A 344 4.64 1.14 27.24
C ILE A 344 3.80 0.48 28.32
N TYR A 345 3.04 -0.54 27.95
CA TYR A 345 2.23 -1.34 28.86
C TYR A 345 2.55 -2.84 28.69
N ILE A 346 2.44 -3.58 29.79
CA ILE A 346 2.38 -5.04 29.79
C ILE A 346 0.92 -5.45 29.97
N TYR A 347 0.40 -6.18 28.99
CA TYR A 347 -0.95 -6.70 28.95
C TYR A 347 -0.86 -8.15 29.42
N GLU A 348 -1.31 -8.44 30.63
CA GLU A 348 -1.07 -9.72 31.30
C GLU A 348 -2.23 -10.71 31.04
N SER A 349 -1.88 -11.98 30.87
CA SER A 349 -2.80 -13.13 30.72
C SER A 349 -3.83 -13.20 31.84
N ASN A 350 -3.37 -12.88 33.06
CA ASN A 350 -4.12 -12.82 34.31
C ASN A 350 -5.10 -11.64 34.42
N SER A 351 -5.42 -10.94 33.32
CA SER A 351 -6.39 -9.82 33.23
C SER A 351 -5.88 -8.48 33.77
N THR A 352 -4.62 -8.40 34.20
CA THR A 352 -4.00 -7.12 34.59
C THR A 352 -3.49 -6.39 33.35
N THR A 353 -3.53 -5.05 33.35
CA THR A 353 -2.76 -4.22 32.40
C THR A 353 -1.95 -3.22 33.22
N SER A 354 -0.63 -3.22 33.07
CA SER A 354 0.30 -2.49 33.94
C SER A 354 1.24 -1.59 33.13
N PRO A 355 1.48 -0.33 33.54
CA PRO A 355 2.44 0.55 32.87
C PRO A 355 3.89 0.09 33.11
N VAL A 356 4.74 0.30 32.10
CA VAL A 356 6.14 -0.13 32.04
C VAL A 356 7.04 1.09 31.83
N THR A 357 7.99 1.31 32.73
CA THR A 357 8.90 2.46 32.65
C THR A 357 9.92 2.24 31.55
N ASN A 358 9.93 3.08 30.51
CA ASN A 358 10.97 3.04 29.48
C ASN A 358 12.26 3.72 29.99
N GLN A 359 13.33 2.94 30.19
CA GLN A 359 14.64 3.40 30.66
C GLN A 359 15.70 3.49 29.54
N SER A 360 15.34 3.21 28.28
CA SER A 360 16.25 3.14 27.13
C SER A 360 17.12 4.40 26.98
N GLY A 361 16.54 5.59 27.19
CA GLY A 361 17.26 6.87 27.16
C GLY A 361 18.32 7.08 28.27
N SER A 362 18.39 6.18 29.26
CA SER A 362 19.48 6.11 30.25
C SER A 362 20.25 4.78 30.22
N ALA A 363 19.93 3.88 29.29
CA ALA A 363 20.57 2.58 29.15
C ALA A 363 21.96 2.71 28.54
N THR A 364 22.96 2.19 29.24
CA THR A 364 24.36 2.25 28.84
C THR A 364 25.05 0.91 29.07
N LEU A 365 25.82 0.47 28.08
CA LEU A 365 26.69 -0.70 28.19
C LEU A 365 28.10 -0.26 28.60
N SER A 366 28.71 -1.06 29.46
CA SER A 366 30.04 -0.80 30.03
C SER A 366 30.82 -2.11 30.19
N ASN A 367 32.09 -2.02 30.63
CA ASN A 367 32.97 -3.17 30.86
C ASN A 367 33.07 -4.11 29.64
N ASN A 368 33.34 -3.56 28.45
CA ASN A 368 33.31 -4.31 27.17
C ASN A 368 31.96 -5.05 26.97
N ALA A 369 30.86 -4.29 27.05
CA ALA A 369 29.48 -4.76 26.96
C ALA A 369 28.97 -5.67 28.09
N THR A 370 29.83 -6.24 28.95
CA THR A 370 29.41 -7.23 29.97
C THR A 370 28.65 -6.65 31.17
N THR A 371 28.30 -5.36 31.16
CA THR A 371 27.48 -4.75 32.22
C THR A 371 26.57 -3.66 31.69
N LEU A 372 25.25 -3.84 31.87
CA LEU A 372 24.20 -2.90 31.53
C LEU A 372 23.80 -2.07 32.76
N HIS A 373 23.68 -0.75 32.55
CA HIS A 373 23.33 0.24 33.56
C HIS A 373 22.25 1.19 33.08
N PHE A 374 21.22 1.39 33.92
CA PHE A 374 20.19 2.43 33.80
C PHE A 374 19.63 2.81 35.18
N SER A 375 18.62 3.68 35.25
CA SER A 375 18.06 4.14 36.54
C SER A 375 17.24 3.05 37.25
N SER A 376 17.49 2.85 38.56
CA SER A 376 16.73 1.90 39.38
C SER A 376 15.23 2.24 39.38
N THR A 377 14.39 1.23 39.13
CA THR A 377 12.97 1.39 38.79
C THR A 377 12.11 0.44 39.62
N SER A 378 11.08 0.98 40.28
CA SER A 378 10.06 0.19 40.98
C SER A 378 8.85 -0.02 40.06
N GLY A 379 8.22 -1.20 40.13
CA GLY A 379 7.28 -1.64 39.09
C GLY A 379 8.01 -2.21 37.87
N PHE A 380 7.35 -2.24 36.73
CA PHE A 380 7.91 -2.78 35.49
C PHE A 380 8.86 -1.79 34.81
N VAL A 381 9.89 -2.34 34.15
CA VAL A 381 10.87 -1.61 33.37
C VAL A 381 11.12 -2.28 32.03
N TYR A 382 11.31 -1.46 30.99
CA TYR A 382 11.84 -1.86 29.69
C TYR A 382 13.06 -0.99 29.39
N ALA A 383 14.12 -1.59 28.86
CA ALA A 383 15.27 -0.85 28.37
C ALA A 383 15.84 -1.48 27.09
N GLN A 384 16.02 -0.64 26.08
CA GLN A 384 16.73 -0.96 24.85
C GLN A 384 18.06 -0.21 24.81
N VAL A 385 19.10 -0.84 24.28
CA VAL A 385 20.41 -0.24 24.01
C VAL A 385 20.96 -0.78 22.69
N THR A 386 21.75 -0.01 21.96
CA THR A 386 22.44 -0.49 20.75
C THR A 386 23.29 -1.72 21.08
N ASP A 387 23.18 -2.77 20.27
CA ASP A 387 24.02 -3.95 20.40
C ASP A 387 25.44 -3.65 19.86
N PRO A 388 26.50 -3.75 20.70
CA PRO A 388 27.88 -3.53 20.27
C PRO A 388 28.44 -4.66 19.38
N TYR A 389 27.71 -5.75 19.18
CA TYR A 389 28.11 -6.87 18.32
C TYR A 389 27.41 -6.91 16.95
N SER A 390 26.46 -6.00 16.68
CA SER A 390 25.71 -5.92 15.42
C SER A 390 25.06 -7.23 14.99
N GLY A 391 24.45 -7.96 15.94
CA GLY A 391 23.82 -9.26 15.75
C GLY A 391 24.76 -10.47 15.90
N ALA A 392 26.09 -10.27 15.93
CA ALA A 392 27.07 -11.36 15.92
C ALA A 392 27.31 -12.07 17.28
N LYS A 393 26.39 -11.93 18.26
CA LYS A 393 26.44 -12.57 19.59
C LYS A 393 25.04 -12.88 20.11
N GLU A 394 24.93 -13.96 20.86
CA GLU A 394 23.72 -14.29 21.62
C GLU A 394 23.90 -14.03 23.12
N ILE A 395 22.79 -13.96 23.85
CA ILE A 395 22.78 -13.67 25.29
C ILE A 395 22.67 -14.98 26.09
N ASP A 396 23.81 -15.50 26.57
CA ASP A 396 23.87 -16.68 27.46
C ASP A 396 23.07 -16.42 28.74
N ARG A 397 23.31 -15.28 29.38
CA ARG A 397 22.78 -15.05 30.72
C ARG A 397 22.77 -13.59 31.13
N VAL A 398 21.64 -13.18 31.71
CA VAL A 398 21.50 -11.90 32.40
C VAL A 398 21.29 -12.12 33.89
N ILE A 399 22.16 -11.54 34.71
CA ILE A 399 22.06 -11.58 36.17
C ILE A 399 22.00 -10.14 36.71
N ARG A 400 20.88 -9.79 37.32
CA ARG A 400 20.69 -8.52 38.03
C ARG A 400 21.54 -8.48 39.30
N ASN A 401 21.96 -7.29 39.75
CA ASN A 401 22.90 -7.11 40.86
C ASN A 401 22.40 -7.64 42.24
N ASP A 402 21.13 -8.02 42.38
CA ASP A 402 20.60 -8.72 43.56
C ASP A 402 20.71 -10.27 43.48
N GLY A 403 21.21 -10.79 42.36
CA GLY A 403 21.33 -12.22 42.08
C GLY A 403 20.14 -12.83 41.33
N LYS A 404 19.12 -12.05 40.95
CA LYS A 404 18.03 -12.52 40.08
C LYS A 404 18.60 -12.80 38.68
N GLN A 405 18.50 -14.05 38.22
CA GLN A 405 18.61 -14.36 36.79
C GLN A 405 17.29 -13.96 36.12
N ILE A 406 17.38 -13.22 35.02
CA ILE A 406 16.21 -12.79 34.23
C ILE A 406 15.80 -13.91 33.26
N SER A 407 14.50 -14.03 32.95
CA SER A 407 14.01 -14.98 31.95
C SER A 407 14.60 -14.70 30.57
N THR A 408 14.83 -15.74 29.77
CA THR A 408 15.26 -15.63 28.36
C THR A 408 14.19 -14.98 27.49
N ASP A 409 12.90 -15.20 27.77
CA ASP A 409 11.81 -14.49 27.07
C ASP A 409 11.81 -12.98 27.33
N ASN A 410 12.49 -12.53 28.39
CA ASN A 410 12.55 -11.14 28.82
C ASN A 410 13.85 -10.42 28.41
N VAL A 411 14.75 -11.09 27.68
CA VAL A 411 15.98 -10.48 27.14
C VAL A 411 16.21 -10.99 25.72
N TRP A 412 16.10 -10.09 24.74
CA TRP A 412 16.21 -10.45 23.33
C TRP A 412 16.96 -9.40 22.53
N PHE A 413 17.60 -9.84 21.45
CA PHE A 413 18.07 -8.93 20.40
C PHE A 413 16.91 -8.59 19.45
N SER A 414 16.89 -7.36 18.97
CA SER A 414 15.98 -6.91 17.91
C SER A 414 16.76 -6.12 16.87
N LYS A 415 16.39 -6.30 15.60
CA LYS A 415 16.86 -5.47 14.48
C LYS A 415 15.75 -4.50 14.07
N SER A 416 16.10 -3.35 13.50
CA SER A 416 15.15 -2.39 12.91
C SER A 416 15.74 -1.76 11.65
N TYR A 417 14.91 -1.48 10.64
CA TYR A 417 15.40 -0.93 9.37
C TYR A 417 15.54 0.59 9.42
N ASN A 418 16.75 1.10 9.15
CA ASN A 418 17.02 2.54 9.10
C ASN A 418 16.86 3.06 7.67
N LYS A 419 15.71 3.69 7.36
CA LYS A 419 15.41 4.25 6.02
C LYS A 419 16.44 5.30 5.54
N ALA A 420 17.22 5.93 6.42
CA ALA A 420 18.20 6.95 6.04
C ALA A 420 19.57 6.38 5.65
N SER A 421 20.07 5.34 6.34
CA SER A 421 21.33 4.66 5.97
C SER A 421 21.13 3.46 5.05
N LYS A 422 19.90 2.92 4.98
CA LYS A 422 19.52 1.64 4.36
C LYS A 422 20.09 0.39 5.05
N GLU A 423 20.57 0.53 6.29
CA GLU A 423 21.17 -0.53 7.09
C GLU A 423 20.25 -1.00 8.22
N LEU A 424 20.45 -2.23 8.70
CA LEU A 424 19.82 -2.73 9.92
C LEU A 424 20.53 -2.18 11.16
N SER A 425 19.75 -1.63 12.10
CA SER A 425 20.21 -1.24 13.43
C SER A 425 19.87 -2.33 14.44
N TYR A 426 20.88 -2.83 15.16
CA TYR A 426 20.76 -3.94 16.11
C TYR A 426 20.74 -3.43 17.56
N HIS A 427 19.89 -4.04 18.38
CA HIS A 427 19.63 -3.60 19.75
C HIS A 427 19.49 -4.78 20.70
N LEU A 428 20.04 -4.65 21.91
CA LEU A 428 19.74 -5.52 23.05
C LEU A 428 18.58 -4.91 23.85
N ASN A 429 17.58 -5.74 24.17
CA ASN A 429 16.39 -5.36 24.93
C ASN A 429 16.34 -6.13 26.25
N ILE A 430 15.78 -5.52 27.30
CA ILE A 430 15.45 -6.17 28.56
C ILE A 430 14.10 -5.69 29.10
N PHE A 431 13.30 -6.63 29.58
CA PHE A 431 12.10 -6.43 30.40
C PHE A 431 12.33 -7.00 31.81
N ASP A 432 11.92 -6.30 32.87
CA ASP A 432 12.11 -6.74 34.25
C ASP A 432 11.13 -6.05 35.22
N VAL A 433 11.07 -6.52 36.47
CA VAL A 433 10.20 -6.00 37.53
C VAL A 433 11.00 -5.70 38.81
N ASN A 434 10.81 -4.50 39.36
CA ASN A 434 11.54 -3.94 40.50
C ASN A 434 13.06 -3.98 40.32
N SER A 435 13.54 -3.36 39.26
CA SER A 435 14.95 -3.35 38.84
C SER A 435 15.84 -2.45 39.70
N SER A 436 17.03 -2.96 40.04
CA SER A 436 18.12 -2.18 40.61
C SER A 436 18.89 -1.32 39.59
N GLY A 437 18.55 -1.41 38.30
CA GLY A 437 19.22 -0.68 37.22
C GLY A 437 20.61 -1.21 36.85
N GLN A 438 21.01 -2.40 37.33
CA GLN A 438 22.34 -2.95 37.11
C GLN A 438 22.31 -4.45 36.85
N TYR A 439 22.87 -4.87 35.71
CA TYR A 439 22.90 -6.25 35.24
C TYR A 439 24.29 -6.63 34.72
N ALA A 440 24.78 -7.79 35.14
CA ALA A 440 25.87 -8.48 34.47
C ALA A 440 25.32 -9.24 33.26
N LEU A 441 25.98 -9.06 32.11
CA LEU A 441 25.63 -9.71 30.85
C LEU A 441 26.73 -10.70 30.47
N SER A 442 26.38 -11.98 30.40
CA SER A 442 27.15 -12.97 29.66
C SER A 442 26.62 -13.03 28.23
N TYR A 443 27.50 -12.83 27.27
CA TYR A 443 27.27 -13.19 25.88
C TYR A 443 27.94 -14.53 25.62
N THR A 444 27.33 -15.33 24.77
CA THR A 444 28.03 -16.40 24.07
C THR A 444 28.29 -15.93 22.62
N ASP A 445 29.30 -16.48 21.97
CA ASP A 445 29.17 -16.67 20.52
C ASP A 445 27.83 -17.39 20.29
N PRO A 446 27.02 -17.05 19.27
CA PRO A 446 25.86 -17.88 18.94
C PRO A 446 26.35 -19.33 18.91
N GLU A 447 25.60 -20.27 19.50
CA GLU A 447 25.92 -21.65 19.15
C GLU A 447 25.85 -21.69 17.61
N ILE A 448 26.90 -22.21 16.96
CA ILE A 448 26.78 -22.63 15.57
C ILE A 448 25.93 -23.90 15.65
N ILE A 449 24.64 -23.66 15.88
CA ILE A 449 23.56 -24.55 15.55
C ILE A 449 23.55 -24.49 14.03
N PRO A 450 24.06 -25.51 13.33
CA PRO A 450 23.91 -25.59 11.87
C PRO A 450 22.47 -25.22 11.48
N ASN A 451 22.33 -24.34 10.50
CA ASN A 451 21.05 -24.01 9.91
C ASN A 451 20.74 -25.08 8.86
N PRO A 452 19.59 -25.78 8.92
CA PRO A 452 19.28 -26.79 7.92
C PRO A 452 19.16 -26.12 6.53
N PRO A 453 19.85 -26.63 5.49
CA PRO A 453 19.84 -26.02 4.15
C PRO A 453 18.44 -25.74 3.62
N VAL A 454 18.21 -24.54 3.07
CA VAL A 454 16.91 -24.18 2.50
C VAL A 454 16.81 -24.78 1.10
N LEU A 455 15.99 -25.83 0.97
CA LEU A 455 15.62 -26.43 -0.32
C LEU A 455 14.65 -25.53 -1.10
N GLN A 456 14.91 -25.37 -2.40
CA GLN A 456 13.95 -24.89 -3.37
C GLN A 456 12.73 -25.82 -3.44
N PHE A 457 11.52 -25.25 -3.52
CA PHE A 457 10.27 -26.01 -3.53
C PHE A 457 10.01 -26.74 -4.88
N ILE A 458 9.99 -28.08 -4.85
CA ILE A 458 9.80 -28.97 -6.02
C ILE A 458 8.34 -29.48 -6.15
N PRO A 459 7.64 -29.27 -7.28
CA PRO A 459 6.32 -29.88 -7.56
C PRO A 459 6.40 -31.24 -8.29
N LEU A 460 5.28 -31.97 -8.30
CA LEU A 460 5.06 -33.29 -8.93
C LEU A 460 5.32 -33.32 -10.46
N LYS A 461 5.71 -34.49 -11.02
CA LYS A 461 6.09 -34.70 -12.44
C LYS A 461 5.53 -36.00 -13.07
N THR A 462 5.80 -36.28 -14.37
CA THR A 462 5.24 -37.42 -15.17
C THR A 462 6.13 -37.75 -16.39
N THR A 463 6.12 -39.00 -16.89
CA THR A 463 6.83 -39.45 -18.13
C THR A 463 6.12 -40.66 -18.81
N TYR A 464 6.82 -41.40 -19.69
CA TYR A 464 6.37 -42.61 -20.42
C TYR A 464 7.46 -43.71 -20.42
N GLU A 465 7.12 -44.96 -20.79
CA GLU A 465 8.05 -46.10 -20.81
C GLU A 465 9.00 -45.94 -21.98
N GLY A 466 10.30 -46.08 -21.73
CA GLY A 466 11.37 -45.71 -22.66
C GLY A 466 11.71 -44.22 -22.69
N ASN A 467 10.94 -43.33 -22.06
CA ASN A 467 11.14 -41.87 -22.14
C ASN A 467 11.82 -41.28 -20.90
N THR A 468 12.90 -40.54 -21.13
CA THR A 468 13.72 -39.94 -20.07
C THR A 468 13.10 -38.68 -19.46
N ILE A 469 13.01 -38.64 -18.13
CA ILE A 469 12.68 -37.46 -17.32
C ILE A 469 13.92 -36.98 -16.56
N ALA A 470 14.10 -35.66 -16.43
CA ALA A 470 15.18 -35.06 -15.64
C ALA A 470 14.81 -33.65 -15.15
N PHE A 471 15.35 -33.22 -14.00
CA PHE A 471 15.18 -31.86 -13.45
C PHE A 471 16.29 -31.49 -12.45
N LEU A 472 16.47 -30.19 -12.21
CA LEU A 472 17.38 -29.62 -11.21
C LEU A 472 16.67 -29.51 -9.84
N VAL A 473 17.45 -29.57 -8.78
CA VAL A 473 17.11 -29.23 -7.39
C VAL A 473 18.18 -28.26 -6.91
N GLU A 474 17.79 -27.22 -6.18
CA GLU A 474 18.70 -26.20 -5.63
C GLU A 474 18.50 -26.09 -4.11
N ALA A 475 19.59 -25.88 -3.36
CA ALA A 475 19.55 -25.61 -1.93
C ALA A 475 20.68 -24.65 -1.52
N THR A 476 20.37 -23.70 -0.66
CA THR A 476 21.32 -22.72 -0.10
C THR A 476 21.42 -22.86 1.41
N ASP A 477 22.61 -22.63 1.96
CA ASP A 477 22.86 -22.72 3.39
C ASP A 477 23.13 -21.33 4.00
N ALA A 478 22.56 -21.09 5.19
CA ALA A 478 22.70 -19.82 5.91
C ALA A 478 24.06 -19.68 6.61
N ASP A 479 24.74 -20.79 6.93
CA ASP A 479 26.09 -20.77 7.53
C ASP A 479 27.20 -20.63 6.47
N GLY A 480 26.83 -20.49 5.19
CA GLY A 480 27.74 -20.31 4.08
C GLY A 480 28.49 -21.59 3.67
N THR A 481 28.00 -22.76 4.08
CA THR A 481 28.42 -24.03 3.48
C THR A 481 27.84 -24.19 2.07
N THR A 482 28.11 -25.32 1.43
CA THR A 482 27.56 -25.64 0.11
C THR A 482 26.81 -26.96 0.25
N PRO A 483 25.47 -26.95 0.26
CA PRO A 483 24.69 -28.15 0.50
C PRO A 483 25.03 -29.26 -0.49
N THR A 484 25.36 -30.42 0.06
CA THR A 484 25.30 -31.68 -0.70
C THR A 484 23.84 -32.09 -0.82
N ILE A 485 23.42 -32.52 -2.00
CA ILE A 485 22.02 -32.89 -2.26
C ILE A 485 21.94 -34.37 -2.62
N ALA A 486 21.08 -35.08 -1.92
CA ALA A 486 20.82 -36.50 -2.08
C ALA A 486 19.35 -36.77 -2.40
N ALA A 487 19.08 -37.98 -2.90
CA ALA A 487 17.73 -38.48 -3.13
C ALA A 487 17.62 -39.91 -2.60
N SER A 488 16.60 -40.19 -1.80
CA SER A 488 16.34 -41.50 -1.18
C SER A 488 14.95 -42.02 -1.57
N GLY A 489 14.82 -43.33 -1.75
CA GLY A 489 13.58 -43.95 -2.26
C GLY A 489 13.38 -43.87 -3.79
N LEU A 490 14.40 -43.43 -4.55
CA LEU A 490 14.37 -43.36 -6.02
C LEU A 490 13.86 -44.66 -6.69
N PRO A 491 13.04 -44.57 -7.75
CA PRO A 491 12.57 -45.74 -8.49
C PRO A 491 13.67 -46.47 -9.26
N GLU A 492 13.43 -47.74 -9.60
CA GLU A 492 14.45 -48.57 -10.27
C GLU A 492 14.83 -48.01 -11.64
N GLY A 493 16.12 -47.76 -11.84
CA GLY A 493 16.68 -47.09 -13.01
C GLY A 493 16.83 -45.57 -12.89
N ALA A 494 16.30 -44.94 -11.83
CA ALA A 494 16.51 -43.52 -11.57
C ALA A 494 17.88 -43.25 -10.94
N ASN A 495 18.40 -42.06 -11.21
CA ASN A 495 19.76 -41.63 -10.90
C ASN A 495 19.77 -40.13 -10.57
N PHE A 496 20.12 -39.79 -9.34
CA PHE A 496 20.34 -38.41 -8.90
C PHE A 496 21.83 -38.11 -8.85
N VAL A 497 22.24 -36.93 -9.32
CA VAL A 497 23.64 -36.49 -9.39
C VAL A 497 23.78 -35.11 -8.76
N ASP A 498 24.29 -35.09 -7.53
CA ASP A 498 24.79 -33.89 -6.86
C ASP A 498 25.90 -33.24 -7.72
N GLN A 499 25.79 -31.93 -7.98
CA GLN A 499 26.83 -31.15 -8.66
C GLN A 499 27.90 -30.62 -7.67
N ASN A 500 27.64 -30.70 -6.36
CA ASN A 500 28.51 -30.27 -5.26
C ASN A 500 28.69 -28.74 -5.19
N ASP A 501 27.71 -27.99 -5.71
CA ASP A 501 27.68 -26.52 -5.78
C ASP A 501 26.41 -25.91 -5.15
N GLY A 502 25.65 -26.69 -4.38
CA GLY A 502 24.30 -26.33 -3.91
C GLY A 502 23.20 -26.75 -4.88
N THR A 503 23.53 -27.46 -5.97
CA THR A 503 22.55 -27.99 -6.92
C THR A 503 22.73 -29.49 -7.20
N GLY A 504 21.65 -30.17 -7.57
CA GLY A 504 21.67 -31.59 -7.93
C GLY A 504 20.63 -31.94 -8.98
N VAL A 505 20.94 -32.89 -9.87
CA VAL A 505 20.12 -33.22 -11.04
C VAL A 505 19.53 -34.63 -10.89
N LEU A 506 18.21 -34.74 -10.89
CA LEU A 506 17.51 -36.02 -11.05
C LEU A 506 17.44 -36.41 -12.52
N SER A 507 17.59 -37.70 -12.82
CA SER A 507 17.42 -38.28 -14.16
C SER A 507 16.87 -39.70 -14.07
N TRP A 508 15.91 -40.08 -14.92
CA TRP A 508 15.36 -41.44 -14.97
C TRP A 508 14.84 -41.76 -16.37
N THR A 509 15.07 -42.97 -16.87
CA THR A 509 14.34 -43.53 -18.02
C THR A 509 13.67 -44.81 -17.56
N PRO A 510 12.34 -44.82 -17.35
CA PRO A 510 11.62 -46.04 -17.04
C PRO A 510 11.71 -47.03 -18.20
N SER A 511 11.83 -48.31 -17.91
CA SER A 511 11.77 -49.40 -18.89
C SER A 511 10.32 -49.82 -19.15
N VAL A 512 10.11 -50.60 -20.21
CA VAL A 512 8.80 -51.23 -20.46
C VAL A 512 8.44 -52.19 -19.33
N GLY A 513 7.26 -52.02 -18.72
CA GLY A 513 6.86 -52.67 -17.47
C GLY A 513 7.17 -51.88 -16.18
N GLN A 514 7.27 -50.54 -16.24
CA GLN A 514 7.43 -49.64 -15.09
C GLN A 514 6.30 -48.58 -14.98
N GLU A 515 5.12 -48.84 -15.54
CA GLU A 515 3.87 -48.13 -15.21
C GLU A 515 3.59 -48.10 -13.69
N GLY A 516 3.33 -46.89 -13.15
CA GLY A 516 2.95 -46.69 -11.75
C GLY A 516 3.34 -45.32 -11.19
N ASN A 517 2.85 -44.98 -9.99
CA ASN A 517 3.22 -43.75 -9.27
C ASN A 517 4.44 -44.01 -8.36
N TYR A 518 5.42 -43.11 -8.37
CA TYR A 518 6.67 -43.26 -7.61
C TYR A 518 6.97 -42.04 -6.76
N GLU A 519 6.88 -42.18 -5.44
CA GLU A 519 7.27 -41.15 -4.45
C GLU A 519 8.68 -41.41 -3.91
N PHE A 520 9.48 -40.35 -3.76
CA PHE A 520 10.82 -40.37 -3.17
C PHE A 520 11.11 -39.05 -2.44
N GLN A 521 12.19 -39.02 -1.66
CA GLN A 521 12.56 -37.87 -0.84
C GLN A 521 13.89 -37.28 -1.32
N ILE A 522 13.89 -35.98 -1.59
CA ILE A 522 15.09 -35.15 -1.74
C ILE A 522 15.54 -34.70 -0.35
N GLU A 523 16.85 -34.66 -0.15
CA GLU A 523 17.54 -34.32 1.09
C GLU A 523 18.68 -33.35 0.77
N ALA A 524 18.74 -32.18 1.40
CA ALA A 524 19.88 -31.26 1.30
C ALA A 524 20.58 -31.20 2.65
N SER A 525 21.91 -31.39 2.65
CA SER A 525 22.74 -31.52 3.85
C SER A 525 24.02 -30.68 3.74
N ASP A 526 24.26 -29.84 4.74
CA ASP A 526 25.51 -29.10 4.99
C ASP A 526 26.64 -30.04 5.50
N GLY A 527 26.27 -31.21 6.02
CA GLY A 527 27.13 -32.19 6.68
C GLY A 527 26.83 -32.39 8.18
N GLU A 528 25.98 -31.57 8.79
CA GLU A 528 25.55 -31.63 10.20
C GLU A 528 24.00 -31.67 10.38
N LEU A 529 23.23 -30.91 9.59
CA LEU A 529 21.75 -30.96 9.50
C LEU A 529 21.22 -31.12 8.07
N ASN A 530 19.98 -31.59 7.98
CA ASN A 530 19.34 -31.94 6.72
C ASN A 530 17.95 -31.31 6.62
N ALA A 531 17.62 -30.69 5.49
CA ALA A 531 16.25 -30.41 5.08
C ALA A 531 15.76 -31.45 4.07
N TYR A 532 14.44 -31.62 3.97
CA TYR A 532 13.83 -32.68 3.16
C TYR A 532 12.59 -32.22 2.41
N GLN A 533 12.39 -32.73 1.19
CA GLN A 533 11.15 -32.59 0.43
C GLN A 533 10.75 -33.90 -0.28
N THR A 534 9.46 -34.22 -0.33
CA THR A 534 8.91 -35.39 -1.06
C THR A 534 8.48 -35.01 -2.49
N VAL A 535 8.73 -35.89 -3.48
CA VAL A 535 8.54 -35.66 -4.94
C VAL A 535 7.98 -36.93 -5.63
N THR A 536 7.26 -36.81 -6.77
CA THR A 536 6.40 -37.89 -7.36
C THR A 536 6.42 -37.97 -8.94
N ILE A 537 6.35 -39.18 -9.58
CA ILE A 537 6.47 -39.45 -11.07
C ILE A 537 5.57 -40.65 -11.62
N VAL A 538 5.22 -40.76 -12.95
CA VAL A 538 4.33 -41.79 -13.65
C VAL A 538 4.73 -42.15 -15.16
N VAL A 539 4.18 -43.20 -15.87
CA VAL A 539 4.77 -43.92 -17.09
C VAL A 539 3.80 -44.77 -18.08
N ASN A 540 4.00 -44.99 -19.45
CA ASN A 540 3.20 -45.86 -20.47
C ASN A 540 3.91 -46.28 -21.88
N SER A 541 3.45 -47.24 -22.79
CA SER A 541 4.20 -47.84 -24.01
C SER A 541 3.45 -48.30 -25.37
N GLU A 542 4.10 -48.85 -26.47
CA GLU A 542 3.57 -49.15 -27.88
C GLU A 542 4.35 -50.14 -28.92
N LEU A 543 3.88 -50.36 -30.21
CA LEU A 543 4.47 -50.84 -31.57
C LEU A 543 4.30 -52.27 -32.28
N ASP A 544 4.29 -52.36 -33.66
CA ASP A 544 4.09 -53.56 -34.61
C ASP A 544 4.88 -53.60 -36.03
N ILE A 545 4.46 -54.32 -37.13
CA ILE A 545 5.30 -54.92 -38.28
C ILE A 545 5.01 -54.66 -39.85
N ASP A 546 4.52 -55.56 -40.78
CA ASP A 546 4.89 -55.61 -42.28
C ASP A 546 3.81 -55.42 -43.43
N GLY A 547 3.46 -56.39 -44.35
CA GLY A 547 2.86 -55.99 -45.68
C GLY A 547 2.35 -56.92 -46.84
N ASP A 548 1.39 -57.85 -46.65
CA ASP A 548 0.55 -58.39 -47.78
C ASP A 548 -0.61 -57.42 -48.15
N GLY A 549 -1.05 -56.65 -47.17
CA GLY A 549 -2.29 -55.89 -47.17
C GLY A 549 -2.95 -55.84 -45.80
N LEU A 550 -2.74 -56.90 -45.00
CA LEU A 550 -3.16 -57.03 -43.60
C LEU A 550 -1.99 -56.84 -42.60
N LEU A 551 -2.29 -56.73 -41.29
CA LEU A 551 -1.29 -56.74 -40.20
C LEU A 551 -0.83 -58.17 -39.81
N ASP A 552 0.49 -58.43 -39.80
CA ASP A 552 1.09 -59.73 -39.45
C ASP A 552 0.60 -60.32 -38.11
N SER A 553 0.51 -59.49 -37.07
CA SER A 553 0.08 -59.91 -35.73
C SER A 553 -1.39 -60.32 -35.72
N TRP A 554 -2.24 -59.56 -36.43
CA TRP A 554 -3.66 -59.84 -36.59
C TRP A 554 -3.90 -61.13 -37.38
N GLU A 555 -3.19 -61.37 -38.48
CA GLU A 555 -3.28 -62.64 -39.25
C GLU A 555 -2.87 -63.87 -38.41
N LEU A 556 -1.75 -63.77 -37.70
CA LEU A 556 -1.23 -64.84 -36.85
C LEU A 556 -2.11 -65.11 -35.63
N GLU A 557 -2.87 -64.13 -35.17
CA GLU A 557 -3.84 -64.25 -34.07
C GLU A 557 -5.16 -64.88 -34.52
N HIS A 558 -5.79 -64.34 -35.56
CA HIS A 558 -7.16 -64.72 -35.97
C HIS A 558 -7.19 -65.97 -36.85
N PHE A 559 -6.15 -66.22 -37.66
CA PHE A 559 -6.11 -67.35 -38.61
C PHE A 559 -4.92 -68.30 -38.43
N GLY A 560 -3.82 -67.84 -37.83
CA GLY A 560 -2.69 -68.69 -37.42
C GLY A 560 -1.69 -69.06 -38.51
N ASP A 561 -1.91 -68.62 -39.76
CA ASP A 561 -0.88 -68.53 -40.80
C ASP A 561 -1.13 -67.35 -41.75
N LEU A 562 -0.04 -66.86 -42.36
CA LEU A 562 -0.02 -65.72 -43.29
C LEU A 562 -0.44 -66.18 -44.71
N SER A 563 -1.67 -66.67 -44.86
CA SER A 563 -2.18 -67.18 -46.15
C SER A 563 -3.59 -66.70 -46.53
N ARG A 564 -4.16 -65.77 -45.76
CA ARG A 564 -5.56 -65.33 -45.89
C ARG A 564 -5.66 -63.98 -46.60
N ASP A 565 -5.95 -64.01 -47.91
CA ASP A 565 -6.15 -62.75 -48.67
C ASP A 565 -7.38 -61.90 -48.24
N GLY A 566 -8.19 -62.37 -47.29
CA GLY A 566 -9.35 -61.66 -46.73
C GLY A 566 -10.57 -61.53 -47.67
N SER A 567 -10.95 -62.60 -48.37
CA SER A 567 -12.12 -62.59 -49.28
C SER A 567 -13.37 -63.38 -48.81
N GLY A 568 -13.47 -63.73 -47.53
CA GLY A 568 -14.64 -64.36 -46.90
C GLY A 568 -15.61 -63.40 -46.21
N ASP A 569 -16.60 -63.97 -45.52
CA ASP A 569 -17.54 -63.44 -44.50
C ASP A 569 -17.69 -64.65 -43.56
N PHE A 570 -17.34 -64.52 -42.27
CA PHE A 570 -17.17 -65.67 -41.38
C PHE A 570 -18.17 -65.71 -40.21
N ASP A 571 -18.59 -64.57 -39.67
CA ASP A 571 -19.54 -64.46 -38.55
C ASP A 571 -21.02 -64.54 -39.00
N GLY A 572 -21.36 -63.95 -40.16
CA GLY A 572 -22.70 -63.94 -40.74
C GLY A 572 -23.56 -62.69 -40.51
N ASP A 573 -22.98 -61.56 -40.11
CA ASP A 573 -23.64 -60.24 -40.11
C ASP A 573 -23.84 -59.64 -41.51
N GLY A 574 -22.94 -59.97 -42.45
CA GLY A 574 -22.95 -59.53 -43.85
C GLY A 574 -21.76 -58.68 -44.33
N VAL A 575 -20.68 -58.52 -43.57
CA VAL A 575 -19.42 -57.84 -43.97
C VAL A 575 -18.31 -58.87 -44.31
N LEU A 576 -17.18 -58.44 -44.91
CA LEU A 576 -16.16 -59.32 -45.52
C LEU A 576 -14.77 -59.23 -44.87
N ASP A 577 -14.08 -60.36 -44.67
CA ASP A 577 -12.82 -60.52 -43.90
C ASP A 577 -11.76 -59.38 -44.05
N ARG A 578 -11.51 -58.85 -45.26
CA ARG A 578 -10.53 -57.76 -45.53
C ARG A 578 -11.08 -56.36 -45.30
N ASP A 579 -12.39 -56.19 -45.52
CA ASP A 579 -13.05 -54.95 -45.15
C ASP A 579 -13.23 -54.91 -43.62
N GLU A 580 -13.39 -56.07 -42.96
CA GLU A 580 -13.33 -56.23 -41.51
C GLU A 580 -11.93 -55.91 -40.94
N GLU A 581 -10.86 -56.51 -41.49
CA GLU A 581 -9.47 -56.21 -41.10
C GLU A 581 -9.15 -54.71 -41.19
N LYS A 582 -9.54 -54.06 -42.30
CA LYS A 582 -9.35 -52.62 -42.50
C LYS A 582 -10.20 -51.72 -41.61
N ASN A 583 -11.32 -52.24 -41.13
CA ASN A 583 -12.19 -51.54 -40.19
C ASN A 583 -11.90 -51.93 -38.73
N GLY A 584 -10.95 -52.84 -38.49
CA GLY A 584 -10.59 -53.35 -37.16
C GLY A 584 -11.64 -54.26 -36.51
N THR A 585 -12.63 -54.78 -37.25
CA THR A 585 -13.70 -55.62 -36.68
C THR A 585 -13.28 -57.09 -36.63
N ASP A 586 -13.72 -57.80 -35.60
CA ASP A 586 -13.45 -59.24 -35.42
C ASP A 586 -14.29 -60.07 -36.41
N PRO A 587 -13.69 -60.83 -37.36
CA PRO A 587 -14.41 -61.68 -38.29
C PRO A 587 -15.13 -62.87 -37.62
N LEU A 588 -15.17 -62.91 -36.29
CA LEU A 588 -15.93 -63.84 -35.47
C LEU A 588 -17.13 -63.19 -34.74
N ALA A 589 -17.41 -61.88 -34.91
CA ALA A 589 -18.44 -61.17 -34.13
C ALA A 589 -19.15 -59.96 -34.80
N ILE A 590 -20.49 -59.98 -34.68
CA ILE A 590 -21.48 -59.08 -35.32
C ILE A 590 -21.22 -57.55 -35.33
N ASN A 591 -21.46 -56.97 -36.50
CA ASN A 591 -21.46 -55.55 -36.81
C ASN A 591 -22.60 -54.76 -36.14
N LEU A 592 -22.24 -53.59 -35.63
CA LEU A 592 -23.07 -52.66 -34.88
C LEU A 592 -22.89 -51.25 -35.47
N ALA A 593 -23.66 -50.26 -35.05
CA ALA A 593 -23.57 -48.91 -35.62
C ALA A 593 -22.21 -48.25 -35.30
N VAL A 594 -21.59 -47.70 -36.34
CA VAL A 594 -20.22 -47.13 -36.32
C VAL A 594 -20.27 -45.62 -36.38
N MET A 595 -19.51 -44.89 -35.56
CA MET A 595 -19.47 -43.43 -35.67
C MET A 595 -18.81 -43.00 -36.99
N GLU A 596 -19.50 -42.15 -37.76
CA GLU A 596 -19.03 -41.58 -39.03
C GLU A 596 -18.29 -40.25 -38.82
N SER A 597 -18.79 -39.40 -37.91
CA SER A 597 -18.17 -38.12 -37.56
C SER A 597 -18.62 -37.67 -36.16
N PRO A 598 -17.70 -37.24 -35.27
CA PRO A 598 -16.24 -37.38 -35.38
C PRO A 598 -15.84 -38.85 -35.54
N VAL A 599 -14.74 -39.09 -36.25
CA VAL A 599 -14.21 -40.44 -36.46
C VAL A 599 -13.64 -40.97 -35.15
N GLU A 600 -13.74 -42.28 -34.90
CA GLU A 600 -13.15 -42.90 -33.70
C GLU A 600 -11.65 -42.58 -33.54
N GLY A 601 -11.21 -42.41 -32.30
CA GLY A 601 -9.84 -42.00 -31.95
C GLY A 601 -9.53 -40.52 -32.25
N ALA A 602 -10.36 -39.84 -33.06
CA ALA A 602 -10.10 -38.46 -33.43
C ALA A 602 -10.09 -37.54 -32.20
N THR A 603 -9.15 -36.60 -32.21
CA THR A 603 -9.15 -35.49 -31.28
C THR A 603 -10.23 -34.51 -31.70
N LEU A 604 -11.14 -34.17 -30.78
CA LEU A 604 -12.24 -33.25 -31.03
C LEU A 604 -11.71 -31.85 -31.38
N ALA A 605 -12.46 -31.10 -32.20
CA ALA A 605 -12.05 -29.77 -32.65
C ALA A 605 -12.46 -28.64 -31.67
N ASP A 606 -13.45 -28.90 -30.81
CA ASP A 606 -14.00 -27.98 -29.80
C ASP A 606 -14.71 -28.81 -28.71
N SER A 607 -15.17 -28.13 -27.66
CA SER A 607 -16.01 -28.58 -26.54
C SER A 607 -17.51 -28.76 -26.89
N SER A 608 -17.93 -28.37 -28.10
CA SER A 608 -19.26 -28.60 -28.67
C SER A 608 -19.11 -29.32 -30.01
N VAL A 609 -19.70 -30.51 -30.15
CA VAL A 609 -19.47 -31.41 -31.30
C VAL A 609 -20.75 -32.11 -31.75
N GLN A 610 -20.91 -32.21 -33.07
CA GLN A 610 -21.94 -33.01 -33.73
C GLN A 610 -21.44 -34.44 -33.95
N PHE A 611 -22.13 -35.41 -33.34
CA PHE A 611 -21.90 -36.84 -33.49
C PHE A 611 -22.90 -37.43 -34.49
N SER A 612 -22.45 -38.37 -35.31
CA SER A 612 -23.21 -39.00 -36.39
C SER A 612 -22.66 -40.38 -36.71
N TRP A 613 -23.52 -41.34 -37.03
CA TRP A 613 -23.17 -42.77 -37.11
C TRP A 613 -23.89 -43.53 -38.24
N THR A 614 -23.34 -44.69 -38.61
CA THR A 614 -23.78 -45.47 -39.77
C THR A 614 -25.21 -45.99 -39.63
N ASP A 615 -25.99 -45.81 -40.69
CA ASP A 615 -27.37 -46.29 -40.80
C ASP A 615 -27.42 -47.80 -41.10
N VAL A 616 -27.06 -48.59 -40.08
CA VAL A 616 -27.11 -50.08 -40.07
C VAL A 616 -28.54 -50.64 -39.97
N LYS A 617 -29.59 -49.82 -40.10
CA LYS A 617 -31.01 -50.22 -40.03
C LYS A 617 -31.47 -50.80 -38.68
N ALA A 618 -30.94 -50.27 -37.58
CA ALA A 618 -31.39 -50.60 -36.23
C ALA A 618 -32.79 -50.03 -35.90
N ASP A 619 -33.45 -50.55 -34.86
CA ASP A 619 -34.78 -50.08 -34.40
C ASP A 619 -34.70 -48.74 -33.64
N ARG A 620 -33.57 -48.44 -32.98
CA ARG A 620 -33.19 -47.15 -32.36
C ARG A 620 -31.72 -47.16 -31.92
N TYR A 621 -31.22 -46.00 -31.50
CA TYR A 621 -29.92 -45.81 -30.87
C TYR A 621 -30.05 -45.22 -29.46
N GLU A 622 -29.06 -45.49 -28.60
CA GLU A 622 -28.97 -44.91 -27.24
C GLU A 622 -27.50 -44.54 -26.99
N LEU A 623 -27.23 -43.34 -26.48
CA LEU A 623 -25.88 -42.85 -26.20
C LEU A 623 -25.63 -42.67 -24.69
N ASP A 624 -24.51 -43.18 -24.23
CA ASP A 624 -23.89 -42.87 -22.93
C ASP A 624 -22.50 -42.23 -23.17
N ILE A 625 -22.05 -41.31 -22.32
CA ILE A 625 -20.69 -40.73 -22.36
C ILE A 625 -20.13 -40.64 -20.94
N GLY A 626 -18.88 -41.07 -20.75
CA GLY A 626 -18.14 -40.94 -19.50
C GLY A 626 -16.64 -40.70 -19.70
N THR A 627 -15.96 -40.39 -18.59
CA THR A 627 -14.49 -40.18 -18.56
C THR A 627 -13.69 -41.47 -18.32
N THR A 628 -14.37 -42.62 -18.22
CA THR A 628 -13.78 -43.97 -18.14
C THR A 628 -14.69 -44.98 -18.83
N GLN A 629 -14.14 -46.08 -19.35
CA GLN A 629 -14.90 -47.07 -20.12
C GLN A 629 -16.13 -47.61 -19.37
N GLY A 630 -17.30 -47.51 -20.00
CA GLY A 630 -18.58 -47.95 -19.43
C GLY A 630 -19.17 -47.04 -18.33
N ALA A 631 -18.51 -45.93 -17.99
CA ALA A 631 -19.14 -44.87 -17.19
C ALA A 631 -20.03 -43.98 -18.06
N HIS A 632 -20.97 -43.30 -17.41
CA HIS A 632 -21.98 -42.44 -18.04
C HIS A 632 -22.11 -41.10 -17.27
N ASN A 633 -20.97 -40.60 -16.77
CA ASN A 633 -20.89 -39.43 -15.88
C ASN A 633 -20.94 -38.08 -16.61
N ILE A 634 -20.87 -38.06 -17.94
CA ILE A 634 -21.09 -36.88 -18.78
C ILE A 634 -22.51 -36.92 -19.39
N LEU A 635 -22.95 -38.10 -19.87
CA LEU A 635 -24.25 -38.32 -20.52
C LEU A 635 -24.73 -39.76 -20.27
N HIS A 636 -26.04 -39.99 -20.12
CA HIS A 636 -26.63 -41.32 -19.92
C HIS A 636 -28.02 -41.43 -20.56
N ASP A 637 -28.31 -42.57 -21.21
CA ASP A 637 -29.62 -42.94 -21.80
C ASP A 637 -30.20 -41.85 -22.74
N LEU A 638 -29.35 -41.19 -23.54
CA LEU A 638 -29.82 -40.29 -24.58
C LEU A 638 -30.32 -41.12 -25.78
N GLN A 639 -31.64 -41.30 -25.86
CA GLN A 639 -32.27 -42.10 -26.91
C GLN A 639 -32.48 -41.28 -28.19
N VAL A 640 -31.97 -41.78 -29.32
CA VAL A 640 -31.99 -41.11 -30.62
C VAL A 640 -32.60 -42.02 -31.68
N MET A 641 -33.52 -41.48 -32.48
CA MET A 641 -34.24 -42.20 -33.55
C MET A 641 -33.68 -41.93 -34.95
N ASP A 642 -32.93 -40.84 -35.11
CA ASP A 642 -32.13 -40.51 -36.29
C ASP A 642 -30.66 -40.93 -36.06
N THR A 643 -29.78 -40.65 -37.01
CA THR A 643 -28.37 -41.07 -36.99
C THR A 643 -27.38 -39.96 -36.63
N GLU A 644 -27.82 -38.86 -36.02
CA GLU A 644 -26.95 -37.77 -35.55
C GLU A 644 -27.53 -37.01 -34.33
N THR A 645 -26.66 -36.35 -33.56
CA THR A 645 -27.00 -35.42 -32.47
C THR A 645 -25.84 -34.45 -32.17
N VAL A 646 -26.12 -33.29 -31.57
CA VAL A 646 -25.08 -32.36 -31.07
C VAL A 646 -24.96 -32.49 -29.55
N ILE A 647 -23.73 -32.52 -29.04
CA ILE A 647 -23.41 -32.56 -27.60
C ILE A 647 -22.54 -31.35 -27.25
N ASP A 648 -22.99 -30.56 -26.27
CA ASP A 648 -22.32 -29.36 -25.76
C ASP A 648 -21.67 -29.62 -24.39
N ASN A 649 -20.61 -28.88 -24.06
CA ASN A 649 -19.86 -28.94 -22.80
C ASN A 649 -19.10 -30.26 -22.59
N LEU A 650 -18.56 -30.84 -23.66
CA LEU A 650 -17.59 -31.92 -23.56
C LEU A 650 -16.26 -31.40 -22.97
N PRO A 651 -15.49 -32.23 -22.23
CA PRO A 651 -14.17 -31.86 -21.75
C PRO A 651 -13.20 -31.42 -22.87
N ALA A 652 -12.22 -30.61 -22.49
CA ALA A 652 -11.27 -29.93 -23.38
C ALA A 652 -9.82 -30.06 -22.88
N ASP A 653 -9.54 -31.19 -22.22
CA ASP A 653 -8.34 -31.50 -21.44
C ASP A 653 -7.49 -32.61 -22.08
N GLY A 654 -7.71 -32.90 -23.37
CA GLY A 654 -7.05 -33.97 -24.11
C GLY A 654 -7.41 -35.41 -23.68
N GLN A 655 -8.24 -35.61 -22.65
CA GLN A 655 -8.52 -36.95 -22.11
C GLN A 655 -9.38 -37.83 -23.04
N ALA A 656 -9.33 -39.14 -22.80
CA ALA A 656 -10.20 -40.13 -23.44
C ALA A 656 -11.66 -39.98 -22.96
N LEU A 657 -12.55 -39.61 -23.88
CA LEU A 657 -14.00 -39.59 -23.71
C LEU A 657 -14.58 -40.90 -24.24
N TYR A 658 -15.12 -41.72 -23.34
CA TYR A 658 -15.68 -43.02 -23.64
C TYR A 658 -17.18 -42.87 -23.93
N LEU A 659 -17.56 -42.95 -25.21
CA LEU A 659 -18.94 -42.83 -25.67
C LEU A 659 -19.45 -44.22 -26.08
N ARG A 660 -20.48 -44.72 -25.42
CA ARG A 660 -21.14 -45.98 -25.81
C ARG A 660 -22.32 -45.70 -26.72
N LEU A 661 -22.25 -46.20 -27.95
CA LEU A 661 -23.38 -46.20 -28.90
C LEU A 661 -24.02 -47.57 -28.89
N TRP A 662 -25.21 -47.65 -28.31
CA TRP A 662 -26.00 -48.88 -28.31
C TRP A 662 -26.76 -49.06 -29.62
N THR A 663 -26.67 -50.25 -30.21
CA THR A 663 -27.36 -50.63 -31.44
C THR A 663 -28.38 -51.73 -31.15
N VAL A 664 -29.66 -51.47 -31.47
CA VAL A 664 -30.78 -52.35 -31.09
C VAL A 664 -31.41 -53.00 -32.33
N PHE A 665 -31.28 -54.32 -32.46
CA PHE A 665 -31.90 -55.13 -33.52
C PHE A 665 -32.92 -56.10 -32.91
N GLY A 666 -34.16 -55.63 -32.72
CA GLY A 666 -35.27 -56.39 -32.12
C GLY A 666 -35.00 -56.84 -30.69
N ASN A 667 -34.53 -58.08 -30.54
CA ASN A 667 -34.18 -58.69 -29.25
C ASN A 667 -32.66 -58.84 -29.04
N VAL A 668 -31.85 -58.57 -30.06
CA VAL A 668 -30.39 -58.55 -29.95
C VAL A 668 -29.95 -57.11 -29.79
N LYS A 669 -29.25 -56.79 -28.71
CA LYS A 669 -28.68 -55.47 -28.44
C LYS A 669 -27.18 -55.64 -28.28
N GLY A 670 -26.42 -54.97 -29.12
CA GLY A 670 -24.98 -54.78 -28.94
C GLY A 670 -24.68 -53.30 -28.64
N PHE A 671 -23.41 -53.00 -28.42
CA PHE A 671 -22.90 -51.65 -28.33
C PHE A 671 -21.49 -51.62 -28.90
N ASN A 672 -21.13 -50.48 -29.48
CA ASN A 672 -19.73 -50.13 -29.69
C ASN A 672 -19.36 -49.08 -28.64
N ASP A 673 -18.21 -49.26 -28.01
CA ASP A 673 -17.54 -48.23 -27.21
C ASP A 673 -16.62 -47.46 -28.13
N TYR A 674 -16.81 -46.14 -28.22
CA TYR A 674 -15.92 -45.23 -28.91
C TYR A 674 -15.03 -44.52 -27.91
N ILE A 675 -13.78 -44.30 -28.30
CA ILE A 675 -12.88 -43.40 -27.60
C ILE A 675 -12.62 -42.18 -28.50
N TYR A 676 -13.02 -41.00 -28.03
CA TYR A 676 -12.58 -39.72 -28.60
C TYR A 676 -11.54 -39.12 -27.69
N ASN A 677 -10.56 -38.42 -28.25
CA ASN A 677 -9.70 -37.57 -27.44
C ASN A 677 -10.36 -36.19 -27.34
N ALA A 678 -10.55 -35.65 -26.15
CA ALA A 678 -10.98 -34.26 -25.95
C ALA A 678 -10.05 -33.30 -26.73
N VAL A 679 -10.55 -32.12 -27.11
CA VAL A 679 -9.74 -31.13 -27.85
C VAL A 679 -8.42 -30.87 -27.13
N PRO A 680 -7.25 -30.91 -27.80
CA PRO A 680 -5.98 -31.02 -27.11
C PRO A 680 -5.52 -29.63 -26.68
N GLU A 681 -5.01 -29.52 -25.47
CA GLU A 681 -4.65 -28.24 -24.88
C GLU A 681 -3.53 -27.56 -25.70
N LYS A 682 -3.79 -26.33 -26.17
CA LYS A 682 -2.86 -25.62 -27.07
C LYS A 682 -1.57 -25.25 -26.34
N LEU A 683 -0.43 -25.74 -26.79
CA LEU A 683 0.90 -25.47 -26.19
C LEU A 683 1.31 -23.99 -26.27
N ILE A 684 1.91 -23.45 -25.20
CA ILE A 684 2.47 -22.08 -25.20
C ILE A 684 3.58 -21.94 -26.25
N SER A 685 4.41 -22.98 -26.39
CA SER A 685 5.47 -23.05 -27.41
C SER A 685 4.97 -23.07 -28.86
N SER A 686 3.66 -23.22 -29.09
CA SER A 686 3.04 -23.05 -30.41
C SER A 686 2.70 -21.59 -30.76
N VAL A 687 2.71 -20.69 -29.77
CA VAL A 687 2.44 -19.27 -29.96
C VAL A 687 3.73 -18.56 -30.39
N HIS A 688 3.65 -17.80 -31.48
CA HIS A 688 4.78 -17.03 -31.99
C HIS A 688 4.80 -15.63 -31.38
N PHE A 689 5.77 -15.39 -30.50
CA PHE A 689 6.12 -14.07 -29.98
C PHE A 689 7.34 -13.52 -30.75
N PRO A 690 7.22 -12.44 -31.54
CA PRO A 690 8.32 -11.91 -32.34
C PRO A 690 9.40 -11.16 -31.52
N ASP A 691 8.99 -10.48 -30.45
CA ASP A 691 9.90 -9.79 -29.53
C ASP A 691 10.55 -10.79 -28.57
N GLU A 692 11.89 -10.79 -28.53
CA GLU A 692 12.65 -11.74 -27.71
C GLU A 692 12.46 -11.51 -26.21
N ASN A 693 12.28 -10.27 -25.76
CA ASN A 693 12.09 -9.96 -24.35
C ASN A 693 10.71 -10.42 -23.86
N LEU A 694 9.67 -10.27 -24.70
CA LEU A 694 8.33 -10.81 -24.41
C LEU A 694 8.34 -12.33 -24.43
N ARG A 695 8.98 -12.94 -25.44
CA ARG A 695 9.15 -14.39 -25.55
C ARG A 695 9.87 -14.98 -24.33
N LEU A 696 10.92 -14.31 -23.84
CA LEU A 696 11.66 -14.72 -22.65
C LEU A 696 10.82 -14.52 -21.38
N CYS A 697 10.15 -13.38 -21.20
CA CYS A 697 9.26 -13.15 -20.06
C CYS A 697 8.12 -14.18 -19.98
N ILE A 698 7.46 -14.49 -21.09
CA ILE A 698 6.38 -15.50 -21.09
C ILE A 698 6.95 -16.90 -20.84
N ALA A 699 8.16 -17.22 -21.31
CA ALA A 699 8.83 -18.48 -21.01
C ALA A 699 9.27 -18.59 -19.54
N GLU A 700 9.77 -17.50 -18.95
CA GLU A 700 10.12 -17.33 -17.53
C GLU A 700 8.88 -17.57 -16.65
N TYR A 701 7.78 -16.85 -16.92
CA TYR A 701 6.50 -17.00 -16.20
C TYR A 701 5.87 -18.38 -16.35
N ALA A 702 5.99 -19.00 -17.53
CA ALA A 702 5.50 -20.35 -17.80
C ALA A 702 6.36 -21.43 -17.13
N GLN A 703 7.68 -21.22 -17.05
CA GLN A 703 8.60 -22.11 -16.34
C GLN A 703 8.36 -22.04 -14.82
N GLU A 704 8.26 -20.84 -14.25
CA GLU A 704 7.92 -20.61 -12.82
C GLU A 704 6.61 -21.29 -12.40
N ARG A 705 5.55 -21.16 -13.22
CA ARG A 705 4.20 -21.64 -12.88
C ARG A 705 3.88 -23.02 -13.46
N ASN A 706 4.87 -23.70 -14.04
CA ASN A 706 4.75 -24.99 -14.74
C ASN A 706 3.57 -24.97 -15.75
N TRP A 707 3.39 -23.84 -16.46
CA TRP A 707 2.41 -23.73 -17.53
C TRP A 707 2.99 -24.30 -18.82
N LEU A 708 2.33 -25.32 -19.36
CA LEU A 708 2.65 -25.92 -20.65
C LEU A 708 1.69 -25.41 -21.74
N TYR A 709 0.48 -25.03 -21.35
CA TYR A 709 -0.63 -24.73 -22.24
C TYR A 709 -1.16 -23.30 -22.11
N VAL A 710 -1.57 -22.75 -23.25
CA VAL A 710 -2.10 -21.40 -23.45
C VAL A 710 -3.28 -21.06 -22.53
N HIS A 711 -4.10 -22.05 -22.18
CA HIS A 711 -5.25 -21.84 -21.30
C HIS A 711 -4.84 -21.69 -19.81
N GLN A 712 -3.62 -22.10 -19.44
CA GLN A 712 -3.12 -22.01 -18.07
C GLN A 712 -2.58 -20.60 -17.78
N VAL A 713 -2.16 -19.89 -18.83
CA VAL A 713 -1.58 -18.54 -18.76
C VAL A 713 -2.64 -17.52 -18.37
N THR A 714 -2.75 -17.32 -17.06
CA THR A 714 -3.77 -16.49 -16.41
C THR A 714 -3.21 -15.15 -15.92
N ASN A 715 -1.92 -15.08 -15.59
CA ASN A 715 -1.26 -13.87 -15.10
C ASN A 715 0.11 -13.72 -15.77
N VAL A 716 0.35 -12.62 -16.49
CA VAL A 716 1.66 -12.28 -17.07
C VAL A 716 2.08 -10.89 -16.62
N ASP A 717 3.32 -10.74 -16.17
CA ASP A 717 3.88 -9.48 -15.71
C ASP A 717 5.31 -9.28 -16.27
N CYS A 718 5.46 -8.35 -17.21
CA CYS A 718 6.70 -8.08 -17.94
C CYS A 718 7.10 -6.59 -17.83
N GLU A 719 6.94 -5.98 -16.66
CA GLU A 719 7.41 -4.61 -16.44
C GLU A 719 8.92 -4.46 -16.75
N LEU A 720 9.30 -3.32 -17.34
CA LEU A 720 10.69 -2.91 -17.59
C LEU A 720 11.52 -3.82 -18.51
N LYS A 721 10.93 -4.87 -19.12
CA LYS A 721 11.62 -5.84 -20.00
C LYS A 721 12.02 -5.27 -21.38
N GLN A 722 11.77 -4.00 -21.69
CA GLN A 722 12.10 -3.33 -22.97
C GLN A 722 11.46 -3.97 -24.22
N ILE A 723 10.21 -4.42 -24.09
CA ILE A 723 9.39 -5.03 -25.14
C ILE A 723 8.89 -3.98 -26.14
N ASN A 724 8.89 -4.29 -27.43
CA ASN A 724 8.55 -3.37 -28.52
C ASN A 724 7.36 -3.88 -29.36
N ASP A 725 7.22 -5.20 -29.50
CA ASP A 725 6.13 -5.88 -30.21
C ASP A 725 5.40 -6.85 -29.25
N ALA A 726 4.08 -6.68 -29.13
CA ALA A 726 3.22 -7.48 -28.24
C ALA A 726 2.51 -8.65 -28.96
N THR A 727 2.80 -8.88 -30.24
CA THR A 727 2.14 -9.92 -31.06
C THR A 727 2.30 -11.33 -30.45
N GLY A 728 1.22 -12.10 -30.47
CA GLY A 728 1.11 -13.44 -29.87
C GLY A 728 0.32 -13.42 -28.57
N ILE A 729 0.28 -12.30 -27.84
CA ILE A 729 -0.45 -12.17 -26.57
C ILE A 729 -1.95 -12.42 -26.74
N GLU A 730 -2.52 -12.07 -27.91
CA GLU A 730 -3.93 -12.25 -28.26
C GLU A 730 -4.39 -13.72 -28.29
N GLN A 731 -3.46 -14.67 -28.20
CA GLN A 731 -3.77 -16.10 -28.18
C GLN A 731 -3.98 -16.64 -26.77
N LEU A 732 -3.56 -15.90 -25.73
CA LEU A 732 -3.58 -16.29 -24.31
C LEU A 732 -4.93 -15.98 -23.66
N THR A 733 -6.00 -16.54 -24.22
CA THR A 733 -7.40 -16.14 -23.97
C THR A 733 -7.90 -16.24 -22.52
N GLN A 734 -7.20 -17.00 -21.66
CA GLN A 734 -7.52 -17.15 -20.24
C GLN A 734 -6.81 -16.11 -19.33
N LEU A 735 -6.06 -15.16 -19.91
CA LEU A 735 -5.44 -14.06 -19.16
C LEU A 735 -6.48 -13.27 -18.33
N ARG A 736 -6.19 -13.14 -17.04
CA ARG A 736 -6.91 -12.37 -16.01
C ARG A 736 -6.11 -11.14 -15.56
N ARG A 737 -4.78 -11.23 -15.53
CA ARG A 737 -3.87 -10.08 -15.33
C ARG A 737 -2.83 -10.05 -16.45
N LEU A 738 -2.70 -8.91 -17.11
CA LEU A 738 -1.61 -8.61 -18.03
C LEU A 738 -0.98 -7.27 -17.65
N ASN A 739 0.27 -7.29 -17.19
CA ASN A 739 1.07 -6.10 -16.97
C ASN A 739 2.27 -6.07 -17.94
N LEU A 740 2.39 -5.00 -18.71
CA LEU A 740 3.51 -4.70 -19.60
C LEU A 740 3.96 -3.23 -19.38
N LEU A 741 3.84 -2.72 -18.14
CA LEU A 741 4.26 -1.38 -17.71
C LEU A 741 5.71 -1.08 -18.13
N ASN A 742 5.98 0.17 -18.52
CA ASN A 742 7.34 0.69 -18.75
C ASN A 742 8.11 -0.08 -19.85
N ASN A 743 7.49 -0.13 -21.03
CA ASN A 743 8.00 -0.79 -22.24
C ASN A 743 7.89 0.16 -23.46
N ASN A 744 8.23 -0.33 -24.65
CA ASN A 744 8.24 0.43 -25.91
C ASN A 744 7.06 0.08 -26.84
N ILE A 745 5.99 -0.53 -26.32
CA ILE A 745 4.91 -1.10 -27.14
C ILE A 745 4.12 0.04 -27.81
N SER A 746 4.02 -0.02 -29.14
CA SER A 746 3.30 0.99 -29.95
C SER A 746 1.91 0.52 -30.43
N THR A 747 1.67 -0.79 -30.48
CA THR A 747 0.38 -1.42 -30.80
C THR A 747 0.23 -2.74 -30.06
N ILE A 748 -0.97 -3.07 -29.59
CA ILE A 748 -1.32 -4.35 -28.96
C ILE A 748 -2.77 -4.74 -29.33
N ASN A 749 -3.04 -6.04 -29.47
CA ASN A 749 -4.41 -6.56 -29.62
C ASN A 749 -4.81 -7.35 -28.37
N VAL A 750 -5.91 -6.94 -27.73
CA VAL A 750 -6.45 -7.59 -26.52
C VAL A 750 -7.89 -8.10 -26.69
N SER A 751 -8.51 -7.91 -27.87
CA SER A 751 -9.95 -8.17 -28.14
C SER A 751 -10.45 -9.60 -27.90
N THR A 752 -9.53 -10.57 -27.82
CA THR A 752 -9.77 -11.99 -27.55
C THR A 752 -9.69 -12.36 -26.06
N LEU A 753 -9.12 -11.51 -25.23
CA LEU A 753 -8.71 -11.82 -23.85
C LEU A 753 -9.85 -11.59 -22.83
N ARG A 754 -11.00 -12.22 -23.05
CA ARG A 754 -12.27 -11.84 -22.38
C ARG A 754 -12.33 -12.14 -20.88
N GLU A 755 -11.39 -12.93 -20.36
CA GLU A 755 -11.23 -13.17 -18.93
C GLU A 755 -10.46 -12.06 -18.19
N LEU A 756 -9.95 -11.04 -18.90
CA LEU A 756 -9.10 -10.03 -18.28
C LEU A 756 -9.85 -9.22 -17.21
N ARG A 757 -9.19 -9.09 -16.06
CA ARG A 757 -9.63 -8.30 -14.90
C ARG A 757 -8.70 -7.11 -14.63
N VAL A 758 -7.42 -7.24 -14.95
CA VAL A 758 -6.39 -6.21 -14.79
C VAL A 758 -5.57 -6.10 -16.07
N LEU A 759 -5.59 -4.91 -16.71
CA LEU A 759 -4.72 -4.56 -17.83
C LEU A 759 -3.84 -3.37 -17.44
N ASN A 760 -2.52 -3.56 -17.43
CA ASN A 760 -1.55 -2.50 -17.18
C ASN A 760 -0.59 -2.36 -18.38
N LEU A 761 -0.69 -1.24 -19.07
CA LEU A 761 0.09 -0.83 -20.23
C LEU A 761 0.65 0.59 -20.01
N GLY A 762 0.84 1.00 -18.75
CA GLY A 762 1.41 2.30 -18.42
C GLY A 762 2.82 2.49 -18.98
N TYR A 763 3.29 3.73 -19.15
CA TYR A 763 4.61 4.06 -19.74
C TYR A 763 4.91 3.23 -21.01
N ASN A 764 4.15 3.47 -22.07
CA ASN A 764 4.34 2.83 -23.37
C ASN A 764 4.17 3.86 -24.51
N GLN A 765 4.11 3.41 -25.77
CA GLN A 765 4.08 4.25 -26.96
C GLN A 765 2.76 4.09 -27.75
N LEU A 766 1.69 3.65 -27.10
CA LEU A 766 0.39 3.38 -27.74
C LEU A 766 -0.23 4.67 -28.29
N THR A 767 -0.76 4.61 -29.51
CA THR A 767 -1.52 5.70 -30.16
C THR A 767 -3.02 5.43 -30.21
N GLU A 768 -3.40 4.16 -30.22
CA GLU A 768 -4.77 3.63 -30.13
C GLU A 768 -4.75 2.28 -29.39
N ILE A 769 -5.89 1.90 -28.81
CA ILE A 769 -6.14 0.56 -28.26
C ILE A 769 -7.65 0.28 -28.32
N ASP A 770 -8.01 -0.95 -28.69
CA ASP A 770 -9.39 -1.46 -28.60
C ASP A 770 -9.51 -2.36 -27.36
N VAL A 771 -10.36 -1.95 -26.41
CA VAL A 771 -10.70 -2.70 -25.19
C VAL A 771 -12.18 -3.11 -25.17
N SER A 772 -12.90 -2.98 -26.29
CA SER A 772 -14.32 -3.34 -26.38
C SER A 772 -14.54 -4.84 -26.12
N GLY A 773 -15.66 -5.17 -25.48
CA GLY A 773 -15.97 -6.55 -25.07
C GLY A 773 -15.15 -7.13 -23.91
N LEU A 774 -14.19 -6.41 -23.32
CA LEU A 774 -13.48 -6.83 -22.09
C LEU A 774 -14.32 -6.62 -20.81
N VAL A 775 -15.56 -7.13 -20.81
CA VAL A 775 -16.60 -6.84 -19.81
C VAL A 775 -16.27 -7.28 -18.38
N ASN A 776 -15.23 -8.11 -18.19
CA ASN A 776 -14.73 -8.57 -16.89
C ASN A 776 -13.66 -7.63 -16.28
N LEU A 777 -13.25 -6.58 -17.00
CA LEU A 777 -12.16 -5.71 -16.59
C LEU A 777 -12.54 -4.86 -15.37
N THR A 778 -11.75 -4.99 -14.30
CA THR A 778 -11.89 -4.23 -13.04
C THR A 778 -10.84 -3.14 -12.87
N VAL A 779 -9.68 -3.27 -13.53
CA VAL A 779 -8.56 -2.31 -13.49
C VAL A 779 -7.99 -2.12 -14.89
N LEU A 780 -7.86 -0.85 -15.32
CA LEU A 780 -7.28 -0.45 -16.59
C LEU A 780 -6.28 0.70 -16.40
N HIS A 781 -4.99 0.42 -16.60
CA HIS A 781 -3.91 1.41 -16.59
C HIS A 781 -3.33 1.57 -18.00
N LEU A 782 -3.51 2.75 -18.60
CA LEU A 782 -3.00 3.16 -19.93
C LEU A 782 -2.22 4.48 -19.85
N TRP A 783 -1.84 4.91 -18.64
CA TRP A 783 -1.23 6.22 -18.38
C TRP A 783 0.18 6.33 -18.99
N SER A 784 0.65 7.56 -19.24
CA SER A 784 1.92 7.83 -19.93
C SER A 784 2.03 7.09 -21.29
N ASN A 785 1.10 7.39 -22.19
CA ASN A 785 1.06 6.90 -23.57
C ASN A 785 0.77 8.08 -24.53
N THR A 786 0.38 7.82 -25.77
CA THR A 786 0.04 8.85 -26.78
C THR A 786 -1.38 8.73 -27.33
N LEU A 787 -2.29 8.09 -26.59
CA LEU A 787 -3.68 7.85 -27.00
C LEU A 787 -4.42 9.18 -27.28
N THR A 788 -5.08 9.27 -28.43
CA THR A 788 -5.92 10.43 -28.81
C THR A 788 -7.41 10.19 -28.60
N THR A 789 -7.84 8.93 -28.59
CA THR A 789 -9.20 8.48 -28.33
C THR A 789 -9.18 7.18 -27.52
N LEU A 790 -10.18 6.96 -26.67
CA LEU A 790 -10.40 5.71 -25.97
C LEU A 790 -11.91 5.52 -25.73
N ASP A 791 -12.44 4.34 -26.06
CA ASP A 791 -13.78 3.91 -25.64
C ASP A 791 -13.65 2.92 -24.48
N VAL A 792 -14.49 3.11 -23.47
CA VAL A 792 -14.58 2.27 -22.26
C VAL A 792 -16.04 1.93 -21.93
N SER A 793 -16.98 2.26 -22.82
CA SER A 793 -18.42 2.27 -22.51
C SER A 793 -18.98 0.91 -22.06
N ASP A 794 -18.45 -0.20 -22.60
CA ASP A 794 -18.82 -1.57 -22.25
C ASP A 794 -18.22 -2.09 -20.93
N LEU A 795 -17.24 -1.38 -20.34
CA LEU A 795 -16.46 -1.86 -19.18
C LEU A 795 -17.19 -1.66 -17.85
N THR A 796 -18.44 -2.09 -17.73
CA THR A 796 -19.32 -1.71 -16.61
C THR A 796 -18.86 -2.20 -15.22
N GLN A 797 -17.98 -3.21 -15.16
CA GLN A 797 -17.38 -3.71 -13.91
C GLN A 797 -16.11 -2.94 -13.47
N LEU A 798 -15.68 -1.93 -14.23
CA LEU A 798 -14.41 -1.24 -14.02
C LEU A 798 -14.41 -0.41 -12.73
N LYS A 799 -13.47 -0.70 -11.83
CA LYS A 799 -13.28 -0.04 -10.53
C LYS A 799 -12.14 0.98 -10.56
N VAL A 800 -11.16 0.79 -11.43
CA VAL A 800 -9.99 1.67 -11.59
C VAL A 800 -9.74 1.96 -13.08
N LEU A 801 -9.65 3.23 -13.45
CA LEU A 801 -9.31 3.70 -14.79
C LEU A 801 -8.25 4.80 -14.71
N HIS A 802 -7.00 4.48 -15.09
CA HIS A 802 -5.89 5.44 -15.15
C HIS A 802 -5.44 5.62 -16.60
N VAL A 803 -5.73 6.79 -17.16
CA VAL A 803 -5.42 7.17 -18.55
C VAL A 803 -4.75 8.54 -18.62
N ASP A 804 -4.18 9.01 -17.50
CA ASP A 804 -3.50 10.28 -17.44
C ASP A 804 -2.23 10.30 -18.31
N THR A 805 -1.73 11.49 -18.62
CA THR A 805 -0.49 11.67 -19.39
C THR A 805 -0.61 11.04 -20.79
N ASN A 806 -1.63 11.50 -21.51
CA ASN A 806 -2.02 11.05 -22.85
C ASN A 806 -2.41 12.26 -23.71
N GLN A 807 -3.14 12.06 -24.82
CA GLN A 807 -3.54 13.11 -25.76
C GLN A 807 -5.06 13.15 -26.00
N LEU A 808 -5.87 12.60 -25.08
CA LEU A 808 -7.32 12.47 -25.20
C LEU A 808 -8.01 13.85 -25.25
N ASP A 809 -8.70 14.14 -26.34
CA ASP A 809 -9.54 15.35 -26.48
C ASP A 809 -10.96 15.15 -25.88
N GLU A 810 -11.45 13.90 -25.83
CA GLU A 810 -12.70 13.49 -25.16
C GLU A 810 -12.58 12.10 -24.49
N LEU A 811 -13.41 11.84 -23.48
CA LEU A 811 -13.55 10.55 -22.80
C LEU A 811 -14.96 10.43 -22.18
N ASN A 812 -15.64 9.29 -22.40
CA ASN A 812 -16.94 9.01 -21.79
C ASN A 812 -16.82 7.91 -20.73
N VAL A 813 -17.03 8.28 -19.46
CA VAL A 813 -17.01 7.36 -18.31
C VAL A 813 -18.41 7.10 -17.72
N SER A 814 -19.48 7.63 -18.32
CA SER A 814 -20.80 7.72 -17.66
C SER A 814 -21.49 6.38 -17.37
N THR A 815 -21.05 5.28 -18.00
CA THR A 815 -21.53 3.90 -17.79
C THR A 815 -20.79 3.13 -16.70
N LEU A 816 -19.66 3.64 -16.20
CA LEU A 816 -18.76 2.95 -15.28
C LEU A 816 -19.24 3.02 -13.81
N LEU A 817 -20.45 2.55 -13.53
CA LEU A 817 -21.13 2.78 -12.24
C LEU A 817 -20.51 2.06 -11.02
N ASP A 818 -19.47 1.25 -11.21
CA ASP A 818 -18.64 0.65 -10.14
C ASP A 818 -17.28 1.35 -9.95
N LEU A 819 -17.00 2.43 -10.68
CA LEU A 819 -15.71 3.11 -10.68
C LEU A 819 -15.42 3.81 -9.34
N ARG A 820 -14.28 3.46 -8.73
CA ARG A 820 -13.77 4.01 -7.45
C ARG A 820 -12.60 4.96 -7.65
N SER A 821 -11.76 4.73 -8.66
CA SER A 821 -10.60 5.58 -8.99
C SER A 821 -10.60 5.95 -10.48
N LEU A 822 -10.49 7.26 -10.76
CA LEU A 822 -10.42 7.80 -12.12
C LEU A 822 -9.28 8.82 -12.24
N HIS A 823 -8.20 8.45 -12.92
CA HIS A 823 -7.09 9.34 -13.25
C HIS A 823 -7.10 9.64 -14.76
N VAL A 824 -7.25 10.92 -15.10
CA VAL A 824 -7.36 11.44 -16.48
C VAL A 824 -6.52 12.71 -16.67
N GLY A 825 -5.60 12.97 -15.76
CA GLY A 825 -4.76 14.18 -15.76
C GLY A 825 -3.86 14.28 -16.99
N ASN A 826 -3.22 15.43 -17.22
CA ASN A 826 -2.27 15.64 -18.33
C ASN A 826 -2.84 15.17 -19.70
N ASN A 827 -4.05 15.64 -20.05
CA ASN A 827 -4.75 15.31 -21.30
C ASN A 827 -5.29 16.62 -21.94
N ARG A 828 -6.19 16.52 -22.93
CA ARG A 828 -6.78 17.67 -23.63
C ARG A 828 -8.28 17.85 -23.38
N LEU A 829 -8.85 17.11 -22.42
CA LEU A 829 -10.28 17.03 -22.16
C LEU A 829 -10.89 18.43 -21.94
N SER A 830 -11.80 18.82 -22.82
CA SER A 830 -12.54 20.09 -22.73
C SER A 830 -13.82 19.98 -21.88
N ALA A 831 -14.31 18.76 -21.69
CA ALA A 831 -15.39 18.38 -20.80
C ALA A 831 -15.20 16.94 -20.29
N LEU A 832 -15.72 16.63 -19.10
CA LEU A 832 -15.77 15.29 -18.54
C LEU A 832 -17.05 15.16 -17.68
N THR A 833 -17.83 14.10 -17.91
CA THR A 833 -19.10 13.86 -17.19
C THR A 833 -18.93 12.74 -16.18
N VAL A 834 -18.80 13.09 -14.90
CA VAL A 834 -18.63 12.14 -13.78
C VAL A 834 -19.87 12.02 -12.88
N SER A 835 -20.91 12.84 -13.09
CA SER A 835 -22.02 13.03 -12.14
C SER A 835 -22.92 11.81 -11.85
N SER A 836 -22.69 10.68 -12.53
CA SER A 836 -23.34 9.38 -12.28
C SER A 836 -22.51 8.41 -11.44
N LEU A 837 -21.25 8.74 -11.12
CA LEU A 837 -20.28 7.84 -10.49
C LEU A 837 -20.34 7.95 -8.95
N ASP A 838 -21.46 7.59 -8.34
CA ASP A 838 -21.72 7.77 -6.91
C ASP A 838 -20.72 7.04 -5.98
N LYS A 839 -20.14 5.93 -6.44
CA LYS A 839 -19.07 5.16 -5.76
C LYS A 839 -17.66 5.73 -5.92
N LEU A 840 -17.45 6.81 -6.67
CA LEU A 840 -16.12 7.36 -6.97
C LEU A 840 -15.47 7.95 -5.71
N GLN A 841 -14.29 7.44 -5.35
CA GLN A 841 -13.51 7.84 -4.16
C GLN A 841 -12.32 8.74 -4.52
N PHE A 842 -11.72 8.55 -5.70
CA PHE A 842 -10.57 9.30 -6.16
C PHE A 842 -10.77 9.82 -7.60
N LEU A 843 -10.59 11.12 -7.80
CA LEU A 843 -10.72 11.77 -9.12
C LEU A 843 -9.56 12.74 -9.37
N TRP A 844 -8.67 12.39 -10.31
CA TRP A 844 -7.52 13.20 -10.73
C TRP A 844 -7.69 13.62 -12.19
N ALA A 845 -8.24 14.82 -12.42
CA ALA A 845 -8.50 15.43 -13.73
C ALA A 845 -7.68 16.71 -13.97
N TYR A 846 -6.49 16.80 -13.37
CA TYR A 846 -5.61 17.96 -13.42
C TYR A 846 -4.95 18.14 -14.80
N ASN A 847 -4.47 19.34 -15.14
CA ASN A 847 -3.78 19.66 -16.40
C ASN A 847 -4.58 19.19 -17.64
N ASN A 848 -5.75 19.80 -17.82
CA ASN A 848 -6.68 19.56 -18.92
C ASN A 848 -7.28 20.91 -19.38
N GLN A 849 -8.32 20.89 -20.22
CA GLN A 849 -8.99 22.09 -20.76
C GLN A 849 -10.41 22.28 -20.17
N LEU A 850 -10.68 21.72 -18.99
CA LEU A 850 -12.01 21.68 -18.39
C LEU A 850 -12.46 23.08 -17.96
N SER A 851 -13.53 23.58 -18.57
CA SER A 851 -14.15 24.86 -18.18
C SER A 851 -15.27 24.71 -17.14
N LYS A 852 -15.77 23.49 -16.95
CA LYS A 852 -16.80 23.10 -15.97
C LYS A 852 -16.62 21.64 -15.55
N MET A 853 -17.00 21.34 -14.32
CA MET A 853 -17.17 19.97 -13.82
C MET A 853 -18.28 19.96 -12.76
N ASP A 854 -19.15 18.95 -12.79
CA ASP A 854 -20.13 18.69 -11.73
C ASP A 854 -19.70 17.47 -10.92
N VAL A 855 -19.25 17.71 -9.70
CA VAL A 855 -18.90 16.69 -8.70
C VAL A 855 -19.97 16.59 -7.60
N SER A 856 -21.07 17.34 -7.68
CA SER A 856 -21.96 17.63 -6.54
C SER A 856 -22.78 16.45 -6.02
N ASN A 857 -22.69 15.28 -6.67
CA ASN A 857 -23.33 14.02 -6.26
C ASN A 857 -22.32 12.90 -5.92
N LEU A 858 -21.00 13.17 -5.96
CA LEU A 858 -19.95 12.18 -5.71
C LEU A 858 -19.73 11.98 -4.19
N LEU A 859 -20.76 11.52 -3.47
CA LEU A 859 -20.77 11.54 -2.00
C LEU A 859 -19.73 10.59 -1.37
N ALA A 860 -19.20 9.62 -2.11
CA ALA A 860 -18.09 8.76 -1.70
C ALA A 860 -16.69 9.40 -1.86
N LEU A 861 -16.58 10.58 -2.47
CA LEU A 861 -15.30 11.16 -2.89
C LEU A 861 -14.42 11.60 -1.72
N ARG A 862 -13.20 11.06 -1.67
CA ARG A 862 -12.18 11.30 -0.63
C ARG A 862 -11.07 12.23 -1.11
N ARG A 863 -10.56 12.06 -2.35
CA ARG A 863 -9.54 12.95 -2.93
C ARG A 863 -9.95 13.47 -4.31
N LEU A 864 -9.92 14.79 -4.49
CA LEU A 864 -10.24 15.48 -5.74
C LEU A 864 -9.08 16.37 -6.18
N ASN A 865 -8.54 16.14 -7.39
CA ASN A 865 -7.54 17.02 -8.01
C ASN A 865 -8.00 17.45 -9.42
N VAL A 866 -8.34 18.74 -9.56
CA VAL A 866 -8.77 19.39 -10.80
C VAL A 866 -7.86 20.58 -11.17
N SER A 867 -6.65 20.61 -10.61
CA SER A 867 -5.71 21.72 -10.76
C SER A 867 -5.23 21.91 -12.20
N ASN A 868 -4.85 23.11 -12.63
CA ASN A 868 -4.44 23.44 -14.00
C ASN A 868 -5.56 23.14 -15.01
N ASN A 869 -6.67 23.88 -14.90
CA ASN A 869 -7.83 23.82 -15.79
C ASN A 869 -8.38 25.26 -15.97
N ALA A 870 -9.57 25.39 -16.56
CA ALA A 870 -10.27 26.66 -16.76
C ALA A 870 -11.59 26.74 -15.95
N LEU A 871 -11.66 26.08 -14.79
CA LEU A 871 -12.87 26.04 -13.97
C LEU A 871 -13.13 27.42 -13.34
N ALA A 872 -14.24 28.05 -13.70
CA ALA A 872 -14.70 29.29 -13.06
C ALA A 872 -15.60 29.05 -11.83
N VAL A 873 -16.17 27.84 -11.71
CA VAL A 873 -17.06 27.40 -10.64
C VAL A 873 -16.83 25.91 -10.38
N LEU A 874 -16.82 25.51 -9.12
CA LEU A 874 -16.81 24.13 -8.65
C LEU A 874 -17.71 24.06 -7.40
N ASP A 875 -18.69 23.15 -7.37
CA ASP A 875 -19.53 22.91 -6.18
C ASP A 875 -19.07 21.65 -5.46
N VAL A 876 -18.47 21.84 -4.28
CA VAL A 876 -18.02 20.77 -3.37
C VAL A 876 -18.87 20.70 -2.10
N SER A 877 -19.93 21.51 -1.96
CA SER A 877 -20.61 21.81 -0.69
C SER A 877 -21.26 20.62 0.04
N LYS A 878 -21.39 19.47 -0.65
CA LYS A 878 -21.95 18.20 -0.15
C LYS A 878 -20.90 17.09 0.05
N LEU A 879 -19.62 17.33 -0.26
CA LEU A 879 -18.58 16.30 -0.28
C LEU A 879 -18.00 16.05 1.12
N LEU A 880 -18.85 15.63 2.06
CA LEU A 880 -18.51 15.53 3.49
C LEU A 880 -17.37 14.55 3.80
N ASN A 881 -17.12 13.59 2.91
CA ASN A 881 -16.04 12.60 3.00
C ASN A 881 -14.69 13.07 2.41
N LEU A 882 -14.63 14.27 1.84
CA LEU A 882 -13.45 14.78 1.14
C LEU A 882 -12.34 15.13 2.13
N THR A 883 -11.21 14.40 2.06
CA THR A 883 -10.00 14.63 2.87
C THR A 883 -8.96 15.47 2.13
N GLU A 884 -8.98 15.47 0.78
CA GLU A 884 -8.07 16.26 -0.04
C GLU A 884 -8.79 16.96 -1.21
N LEU A 885 -8.59 18.27 -1.33
CA LEU A 885 -9.04 19.09 -2.45
C LEU A 885 -7.88 19.89 -3.05
N LYS A 886 -7.56 19.63 -4.32
CA LYS A 886 -6.59 20.38 -5.13
C LYS A 886 -7.30 20.97 -6.35
N ALA A 887 -7.44 22.28 -6.41
CA ALA A 887 -8.03 23.02 -7.53
C ALA A 887 -7.17 24.22 -7.97
N ALA A 888 -5.86 24.15 -7.74
CA ALA A 888 -4.92 25.22 -8.06
C ALA A 888 -4.90 25.57 -9.55
N ASN A 889 -4.48 26.78 -9.92
CA ASN A 889 -4.36 27.23 -11.32
C ASN A 889 -5.68 27.04 -12.10
N ASN A 890 -6.71 27.77 -11.69
CA ASN A 890 -8.05 27.79 -12.29
C ASN A 890 -8.61 29.24 -12.26
N GLU A 891 -9.86 29.43 -12.70
CA GLU A 891 -10.55 30.73 -12.70
C GLU A 891 -11.56 30.87 -11.53
N ILE A 892 -11.43 30.06 -10.47
CA ILE A 892 -12.43 29.99 -9.38
C ILE A 892 -12.41 31.29 -8.57
N ALA A 893 -13.55 31.99 -8.53
CA ALA A 893 -13.74 33.23 -7.77
C ALA A 893 -14.42 33.04 -6.40
N VAL A 894 -15.17 31.94 -6.23
CA VAL A 894 -15.89 31.57 -4.98
C VAL A 894 -15.89 30.04 -4.86
N ILE A 895 -15.69 29.53 -3.64
CA ILE A 895 -15.75 28.10 -3.32
C ILE A 895 -16.53 27.90 -1.99
N ALA A 896 -17.40 26.90 -1.93
CA ALA A 896 -18.24 26.60 -0.77
C ALA A 896 -17.63 25.45 0.06
N THR A 897 -16.69 25.80 0.93
CA THR A 897 -15.90 24.87 1.77
C THR A 897 -16.47 24.65 3.18
N GLU A 898 -17.53 25.36 3.57
CA GLU A 898 -17.99 25.47 4.95
C GLU A 898 -18.45 24.15 5.61
N ASN A 899 -18.84 23.13 4.84
CA ASN A 899 -19.28 21.84 5.35
C ASN A 899 -18.21 20.73 5.31
N LEU A 900 -16.99 21.02 4.84
CA LEU A 900 -15.95 20.01 4.60
C LEU A 900 -15.19 19.64 5.89
N SER A 901 -15.88 19.00 6.83
CA SER A 901 -15.35 18.62 8.15
C SER A 901 -14.33 17.47 8.16
N SER A 902 -14.18 16.76 7.04
CA SER A 902 -13.16 15.71 6.85
C SER A 902 -11.86 16.21 6.23
N LEU A 903 -11.82 17.48 5.79
CA LEU A 903 -10.75 18.00 4.95
C LEU A 903 -9.44 18.17 5.73
N GLN A 904 -8.37 17.54 5.22
CA GLN A 904 -7.02 17.56 5.80
C GLN A 904 -6.04 18.40 4.97
N SER A 905 -6.24 18.45 3.65
CA SER A 905 -5.36 19.18 2.73
C SER A 905 -6.18 19.94 1.70
N LEU A 906 -5.95 21.26 1.60
CA LEU A 906 -6.66 22.16 0.69
C LEU A 906 -5.66 23.00 -0.12
N ASP A 907 -5.75 22.92 -1.45
CA ASP A 907 -5.02 23.79 -2.37
C ASP A 907 -5.98 24.48 -3.36
N MET A 908 -6.13 25.78 -3.16
CA MET A 908 -6.85 26.72 -4.03
C MET A 908 -5.91 27.78 -4.61
N SER A 909 -4.59 27.53 -4.64
CA SER A 909 -3.61 28.52 -5.08
C SER A 909 -3.81 28.93 -6.55
N ASN A 910 -3.34 30.13 -6.93
CA ASN A 910 -3.40 30.61 -8.32
C ASN A 910 -4.85 30.61 -8.88
N ASN A 911 -5.76 31.27 -8.17
CA ASN A 911 -7.18 31.40 -8.50
C ASN A 911 -7.63 32.87 -8.38
N LEU A 912 -8.94 33.13 -8.47
CA LEU A 912 -9.53 34.47 -8.41
C LEU A 912 -10.26 34.76 -7.09
N LEU A 913 -9.98 34.01 -6.02
CA LEU A 913 -10.68 34.12 -4.74
C LEU A 913 -10.43 35.50 -4.09
N SER A 914 -11.51 36.21 -3.74
CA SER A 914 -11.46 37.40 -2.87
C SER A 914 -11.77 37.08 -1.41
N GLU A 915 -12.44 35.97 -1.15
CA GLU A 915 -12.83 35.46 0.17
C GLU A 915 -12.87 33.92 0.16
N ILE A 916 -12.73 33.29 1.33
CA ILE A 916 -12.90 31.84 1.53
C ILE A 916 -13.40 31.57 2.96
N THR A 917 -14.31 30.60 3.15
CA THR A 917 -14.94 30.30 4.44
C THR A 917 -14.62 28.86 4.88
N LEU A 918 -13.84 28.72 5.96
CA LEU A 918 -13.27 27.45 6.42
C LEU A 918 -13.77 27.04 7.82
N SER A 919 -15.00 27.42 8.17
CA SER A 919 -15.50 27.48 9.55
C SER A 919 -15.62 26.14 10.30
N ASN A 920 -15.68 25.01 9.60
CA ASN A 920 -15.72 23.66 10.21
C ASN A 920 -14.53 22.79 9.78
N SER A 921 -13.45 23.39 9.28
CA SER A 921 -12.32 22.70 8.66
C SER A 921 -11.15 22.48 9.64
N ASP A 922 -11.46 22.09 10.88
CA ASP A 922 -10.47 21.95 11.98
C ASP A 922 -9.40 20.89 11.73
N LYS A 923 -9.65 19.94 10.83
CA LYS A 923 -8.73 18.85 10.47
C LYS A 923 -7.64 19.23 9.46
N ILE A 924 -7.64 20.46 8.91
CA ILE A 924 -6.66 20.87 7.90
C ILE A 924 -5.25 20.96 8.52
N THR A 925 -4.32 20.16 8.02
CA THR A 925 -2.88 20.23 8.32
C THR A 925 -2.09 21.02 7.26
N ARG A 926 -2.60 21.11 6.02
CA ARG A 926 -1.98 21.82 4.89
C ARG A 926 -2.96 22.73 4.14
N LEU A 927 -2.65 24.02 4.07
CA LEU A 927 -3.51 25.06 3.46
C LEU A 927 -2.74 25.94 2.46
N GLU A 928 -2.94 25.68 1.17
CA GLU A 928 -2.41 26.48 0.06
C GLU A 928 -3.50 27.39 -0.52
N VAL A 929 -3.37 28.69 -0.31
CA VAL A 929 -4.28 29.73 -0.83
C VAL A 929 -3.51 30.92 -1.43
N SER A 930 -2.25 30.68 -1.79
CA SER A 930 -1.35 31.67 -2.39
C SER A 930 -1.81 32.13 -3.78
N ASN A 931 -1.32 33.28 -4.25
CA ASN A 931 -1.61 33.83 -5.57
C ASN A 931 -3.13 34.00 -5.84
N ASN A 932 -3.83 34.63 -4.90
CA ASN A 932 -5.26 34.95 -4.98
C ASN A 932 -5.47 36.46 -4.72
N SER A 933 -6.70 36.89 -4.41
CA SER A 933 -7.05 38.27 -4.05
C SER A 933 -7.61 38.40 -2.63
N LEU A 934 -7.28 37.47 -1.73
CA LEU A 934 -7.78 37.45 -0.36
C LEU A 934 -7.33 38.70 0.42
N SER A 935 -8.29 39.43 0.99
CA SER A 935 -8.02 40.58 1.88
C SER A 935 -8.05 40.25 3.37
N ASP A 936 -8.69 39.14 3.74
CA ASP A 936 -8.76 38.56 5.08
C ASP A 936 -8.86 37.03 4.99
N ILE A 937 -8.53 36.32 6.08
CA ILE A 937 -8.82 34.89 6.23
C ILE A 937 -8.96 34.53 7.71
N GLN A 938 -9.89 33.62 8.02
CA GLN A 938 -10.12 33.13 9.38
C GLN A 938 -9.65 31.68 9.49
N VAL A 939 -8.55 31.46 10.24
CA VAL A 939 -7.89 30.15 10.42
C VAL A 939 -7.61 29.78 11.88
N ALA A 940 -7.83 30.70 12.84
CA ALA A 940 -7.33 30.58 14.23
C ALA A 940 -7.94 29.43 15.07
N HIS A 941 -8.94 28.73 14.53
CA HIS A 941 -9.52 27.50 15.09
C HIS A 941 -8.73 26.23 14.72
N MET A 942 -7.97 26.25 13.61
CA MET A 942 -7.26 25.09 13.04
C MET A 942 -5.99 24.72 13.83
N SER A 943 -6.13 24.29 15.08
CA SER A 943 -4.97 24.02 15.96
C SER A 943 -4.01 22.95 15.44
N GLY A 944 -4.43 22.11 14.49
CA GLY A 944 -3.62 21.10 13.79
C GLY A 944 -2.91 21.58 12.51
N LEU A 945 -3.00 22.86 12.13
CA LEU A 945 -2.40 23.38 10.90
C LEU A 945 -0.86 23.40 10.98
N GLU A 946 -0.19 22.66 10.10
CA GLU A 946 1.28 22.49 10.08
C GLU A 946 1.95 23.34 8.99
N SER A 947 1.33 23.46 7.81
CA SER A 947 1.85 24.21 6.67
C SER A 947 0.78 25.15 6.10
N PHE A 948 1.14 26.43 5.98
CA PHE A 948 0.20 27.47 5.56
C PHE A 948 0.86 28.49 4.62
N ASN A 949 0.50 28.44 3.34
CA ASN A 949 1.02 29.34 2.32
C ASN A 949 -0.09 30.22 1.73
N ILE A 950 0.03 31.52 1.99
CA ILE A 950 -0.93 32.57 1.62
C ILE A 950 -0.24 33.76 0.94
N HIS A 951 0.98 33.54 0.43
CA HIS A 951 1.76 34.56 -0.25
C HIS A 951 1.11 35.08 -1.53
N ASN A 952 1.51 36.27 -1.99
CA ASN A 952 0.91 36.96 -3.15
C ASN A 952 -0.63 37.10 -3.02
N ASN A 953 -1.08 37.74 -1.93
CA ASN A 953 -2.48 38.09 -1.65
C ASN A 953 -2.59 39.57 -1.24
N GLN A 954 -3.74 39.99 -0.70
CA GLN A 954 -4.01 41.39 -0.33
C GLN A 954 -4.17 41.61 1.18
N LEU A 955 -3.79 40.64 2.02
CA LEU A 955 -4.00 40.67 3.47
C LEU A 955 -3.37 41.89 4.14
N THR A 956 -4.14 42.64 4.94
CA THR A 956 -3.60 43.70 5.82
C THR A 956 -3.25 43.21 7.22
N SER A 957 -3.80 42.06 7.61
CA SER A 957 -3.65 41.42 8.91
C SER A 957 -3.73 39.90 8.74
N LEU A 958 -3.08 39.16 9.64
CA LEU A 958 -3.15 37.70 9.69
C LEU A 958 -3.10 37.27 11.16
N ASN A 959 -4.05 36.42 11.58
CA ASN A 959 -4.14 35.92 12.95
C ASN A 959 -3.67 34.46 13.01
N LEU A 960 -2.54 34.20 13.68
CA LEU A 960 -1.96 32.87 13.87
C LEU A 960 -2.03 32.38 15.33
N LEU A 961 -2.78 33.08 16.20
CA LEU A 961 -2.90 32.72 17.61
C LEU A 961 -3.60 31.37 17.77
N GLY A 962 -2.97 30.43 18.47
CA GLY A 962 -3.49 29.08 18.74
C GLY A 962 -3.00 27.98 17.77
N LEU A 963 -2.34 28.36 16.66
CA LEU A 963 -1.89 27.44 15.61
C LEU A 963 -0.56 26.75 15.96
N ASN A 964 -0.49 26.16 17.15
CA ASN A 964 0.74 25.67 17.77
C ASN A 964 1.40 24.49 17.02
N ALA A 965 0.70 23.90 16.03
CA ALA A 965 1.23 22.87 15.14
C ALA A 965 2.12 23.43 14.01
N LEU A 966 2.08 24.74 13.71
CA LEU A 966 2.73 25.32 12.53
C LEU A 966 4.25 25.08 12.48
N VAL A 967 4.69 24.46 11.39
CA VAL A 967 6.08 24.19 11.02
C VAL A 967 6.55 25.15 9.92
N THR A 968 5.66 25.60 9.03
CA THR A 968 6.00 26.51 7.91
C THR A 968 4.88 27.52 7.63
N VAL A 969 5.26 28.80 7.53
CA VAL A 969 4.35 29.90 7.15
C VAL A 969 4.97 30.72 6.00
N ASN A 970 4.30 30.74 4.85
CA ASN A 970 4.64 31.59 3.70
C ASN A 970 3.58 32.68 3.48
N ALA A 971 3.81 33.89 3.99
CA ALA A 971 2.90 35.03 3.88
C ALA A 971 3.51 36.23 3.12
N TYR A 972 4.59 36.02 2.37
CA TYR A 972 5.27 37.07 1.61
C TYR A 972 4.39 37.72 0.53
N SER A 973 4.74 38.93 0.07
CA SER A 973 3.95 39.72 -0.91
C SER A 973 2.49 39.89 -0.47
N ASN A 974 2.27 40.41 0.72
CA ASN A 974 0.95 40.82 1.23
C ASN A 974 1.01 42.31 1.63
N GLN A 975 0.05 42.78 2.43
CA GLN A 975 0.00 44.16 2.94
C GLN A 975 0.08 44.22 4.47
N LEU A 976 0.60 43.16 5.12
CA LEU A 976 0.61 43.00 6.57
C LEU A 976 1.38 44.13 7.26
N THR A 977 0.73 44.88 8.13
CA THR A 977 1.37 45.92 8.95
C THR A 977 1.94 45.40 10.27
N SER A 978 1.46 44.23 10.71
CA SER A 978 1.88 43.55 11.94
C SER A 978 1.55 42.07 11.85
N LEU A 979 2.40 41.21 12.42
CA LEU A 979 2.16 39.77 12.57
C LEU A 979 2.50 39.34 14.01
N GLN A 980 1.72 38.41 14.57
CA GLN A 980 2.00 37.78 15.87
C GLN A 980 2.36 36.31 15.64
N VAL A 981 3.57 35.92 16.03
CA VAL A 981 4.10 34.54 15.90
C VAL A 981 4.55 33.94 17.23
N THR A 982 4.43 34.68 18.34
CA THR A 982 4.80 34.22 19.68
C THR A 982 3.95 33.01 20.09
N GLY A 983 4.60 31.89 20.42
CA GLY A 983 3.95 30.63 20.79
C GLY A 983 3.99 29.55 19.71
N LEU A 984 4.38 29.88 18.47
CA LEU A 984 4.54 28.91 17.38
C LEU A 984 5.84 28.10 17.51
N GLN A 985 6.01 27.37 18.62
CA GLN A 985 7.28 26.75 19.03
C GLN A 985 7.81 25.69 18.05
N LYS A 986 6.96 25.13 17.17
CA LYS A 986 7.36 24.19 16.09
C LYS A 986 7.82 24.87 14.80
N LEU A 987 7.79 26.20 14.69
CA LEU A 987 7.97 26.91 13.43
C LEU A 987 9.42 26.90 12.96
N ILE A 988 9.71 26.14 11.91
CA ILE A 988 11.04 26.00 11.28
C ILE A 988 11.26 27.07 10.20
N LYS A 989 10.20 27.48 9.48
CA LYS A 989 10.30 28.41 8.33
C LYS A 989 9.26 29.52 8.42
N LEU A 990 9.71 30.79 8.39
CA LEU A 990 8.85 31.97 8.41
C LEU A 990 9.25 32.96 7.31
N HIS A 991 8.43 33.03 6.24
CA HIS A 991 8.70 33.89 5.09
C HIS A 991 7.61 34.97 4.97
N VAL A 992 7.98 36.22 5.27
CA VAL A 992 7.05 37.37 5.40
C VAL A 992 7.52 38.61 4.62
N ASP A 993 8.33 38.40 3.59
CA ASP A 993 8.89 39.46 2.74
C ASP A 993 7.82 40.33 2.06
N LYS A 994 8.22 41.52 1.60
CA LYS A 994 7.40 42.39 0.73
C LYS A 994 6.03 42.68 1.36
N ASN A 995 6.05 42.96 2.66
CA ASN A 995 4.91 43.35 3.48
C ASN A 995 5.10 44.81 3.95
N ARG A 996 4.48 45.20 5.07
CA ARG A 996 4.60 46.52 5.69
C ARG A 996 4.87 46.43 7.19
N LEU A 997 5.54 45.35 7.63
CA LEU A 997 5.83 45.11 9.04
C LEU A 997 6.79 46.16 9.57
N SER A 998 6.38 46.96 10.55
CA SER A 998 7.27 47.89 11.27
C SER A 998 7.96 47.26 12.47
N THR A 999 7.40 46.16 12.99
CA THR A 999 7.96 45.35 14.08
C THR A 999 7.62 43.88 13.85
N LEU A 1000 8.48 42.98 14.33
CA LEU A 1000 8.24 41.53 14.38
C LEU A 1000 8.87 40.97 15.67
N ASN A 1001 8.08 40.27 16.47
CA ASN A 1001 8.55 39.63 17.71
C ASN A 1001 8.73 38.13 17.48
N LEU A 1002 9.94 37.62 17.72
CA LEU A 1002 10.36 36.23 17.49
C LEU A 1002 10.64 35.46 18.78
N SER A 1003 10.41 36.05 19.96
CA SER A 1003 10.71 35.38 21.24
C SER A 1003 9.96 34.04 21.37
N GLY A 1004 10.69 33.02 21.82
CA GLY A 1004 10.23 31.63 21.93
C GLY A 1004 10.29 30.80 20.63
N LEU A 1005 10.79 31.35 19.51
CA LEU A 1005 10.96 30.61 18.24
C LEU A 1005 12.35 29.99 18.10
N SER A 1006 12.70 29.08 19.01
CA SER A 1006 14.01 28.40 19.03
C SER A 1006 14.20 27.38 17.90
N ALA A 1007 13.11 26.80 17.38
CA ALA A 1007 13.13 25.85 16.27
C ALA A 1007 13.32 26.49 14.88
N LEU A 1008 13.35 27.83 14.80
CA LEU A 1008 13.37 28.56 13.55
C LEU A 1008 14.73 28.46 12.84
N GLU A 1009 14.75 27.84 11.66
CA GLU A 1009 15.94 27.62 10.82
C GLU A 1009 16.07 28.64 9.68
N SER A 1010 14.94 29.09 9.12
CA SER A 1010 14.89 29.94 7.92
C SER A 1010 13.93 31.10 8.13
N LEU A 1011 14.48 32.32 8.10
CA LEU A 1011 13.75 33.57 8.30
C LEU A 1011 13.97 34.51 7.11
N HIS A 1012 12.87 34.88 6.45
CA HIS A 1012 12.86 35.88 5.39
C HIS A 1012 11.93 37.04 5.80
N ILE A 1013 12.48 38.23 5.95
CA ILE A 1013 11.79 39.46 6.40
C ILE A 1013 12.06 40.64 5.46
N THR A 1014 12.54 40.39 4.24
CA THR A 1014 13.06 41.41 3.32
C THR A 1014 11.96 42.35 2.82
N HIS A 1015 12.30 43.55 2.38
CA HIS A 1015 11.34 44.53 1.84
C HIS A 1015 10.17 44.81 2.82
N ASN A 1016 10.50 45.09 4.08
CA ASN A 1016 9.54 45.50 5.11
C ASN A 1016 9.88 46.92 5.62
N LEU A 1017 9.33 47.31 6.77
CA LEU A 1017 9.53 48.62 7.40
C LEU A 1017 10.23 48.48 8.77
N LEU A 1018 10.97 47.39 9.00
CA LEU A 1018 11.54 47.05 10.30
C LEU A 1018 12.70 48.00 10.64
N THR A 1019 12.65 48.62 11.82
CA THR A 1019 13.76 49.43 12.38
C THR A 1019 14.64 48.66 13.35
N GLU A 1020 14.10 47.57 13.90
CA GLU A 1020 14.77 46.63 14.80
C GLU A 1020 14.15 45.23 14.61
N VAL A 1021 14.94 44.19 14.87
CA VAL A 1021 14.46 42.80 15.00
C VAL A 1021 15.37 42.06 15.99
N ASN A 1022 14.78 41.28 16.90
CA ASN A 1022 15.54 40.42 17.80
C ASN A 1022 15.50 38.97 17.30
N VAL A 1023 16.67 38.42 16.97
CA VAL A 1023 16.82 37.03 16.51
C VAL A 1023 17.59 36.14 17.50
N THR A 1024 18.05 36.66 18.65
CA THR A 1024 18.99 35.95 19.54
C THR A 1024 18.41 34.71 20.23
N GLU A 1025 17.09 34.51 20.21
CA GLU A 1025 16.43 33.31 20.74
C GLU A 1025 16.27 32.20 19.69
N SER A 1026 16.40 32.51 18.39
CA SER A 1026 16.30 31.57 17.27
C SER A 1026 17.66 30.91 17.00
N VAL A 1027 18.20 30.20 17.99
CA VAL A 1027 19.57 29.64 17.97
C VAL A 1027 19.84 28.61 16.85
N ASN A 1028 18.80 28.04 16.27
CA ASN A 1028 18.89 27.11 15.13
C ASN A 1028 18.91 27.81 13.75
N LEU A 1029 18.85 29.14 13.70
CA LEU A 1029 18.71 29.89 12.44
C LEU A 1029 19.95 29.74 11.57
N ASN A 1030 19.82 28.97 10.48
CA ASN A 1030 20.90 28.75 9.51
C ASN A 1030 20.85 29.72 8.31
N ARG A 1031 19.70 30.38 8.07
CA ARG A 1031 19.55 31.40 7.02
C ARG A 1031 18.70 32.60 7.47
N LEU A 1032 19.26 33.80 7.33
CA LEU A 1032 18.59 35.07 7.61
C LEU A 1032 18.66 36.02 6.41
N TRP A 1033 17.51 36.32 5.82
CA TRP A 1033 17.36 37.36 4.81
C TRP A 1033 16.55 38.54 5.37
N ALA A 1034 17.24 39.64 5.65
CA ALA A 1034 16.72 40.85 6.27
C ALA A 1034 16.88 42.13 5.41
N TYR A 1035 17.39 41.99 4.18
CA TYR A 1035 17.70 43.11 3.30
C TYR A 1035 16.48 43.96 2.89
N ASN A 1036 16.71 45.21 2.45
CA ASN A 1036 15.66 46.20 2.16
C ASN A 1036 14.74 46.43 3.38
N ASN A 1037 15.30 46.92 4.49
CA ASN A 1037 14.59 47.35 5.70
C ASN A 1037 15.18 48.70 6.20
N PHE A 1038 14.92 49.08 7.46
CA PHE A 1038 15.49 50.27 8.09
C PHE A 1038 16.23 49.91 9.39
N LEU A 1039 16.83 48.73 9.46
CA LEU A 1039 17.50 48.22 10.66
C LEU A 1039 18.69 49.10 11.02
N VAL A 1040 18.63 49.77 12.17
CA VAL A 1040 19.74 50.60 12.69
C VAL A 1040 20.74 49.74 13.48
N ALA A 1041 20.27 48.63 14.04
CA ALA A 1041 21.09 47.59 14.66
C ALA A 1041 20.48 46.20 14.42
N LEU A 1042 21.34 45.18 14.34
CA LEU A 1042 20.97 43.78 14.30
C LEU A 1042 21.91 43.02 15.25
N ASN A 1043 21.37 42.19 16.14
CA ASN A 1043 22.17 41.36 17.04
C ASN A 1043 22.08 39.89 16.62
N VAL A 1044 23.19 39.32 16.13
CA VAL A 1044 23.30 37.91 15.73
C VAL A 1044 24.12 37.07 16.71
N SER A 1045 24.47 37.60 17.91
CA SER A 1045 25.44 36.97 18.81
C SER A 1045 25.09 35.56 19.30
N GLY A 1046 23.81 35.16 19.23
CA GLY A 1046 23.33 33.82 19.57
C GLY A 1046 23.19 32.86 18.37
N LEU A 1047 23.60 33.26 17.17
CA LEU A 1047 23.42 32.50 15.93
C LEU A 1047 24.71 31.78 15.54
N GLU A 1048 25.07 30.72 16.28
CA GLU A 1048 26.28 29.92 16.02
C GLU A 1048 26.16 29.05 14.76
N ASN A 1049 24.93 28.78 14.31
CA ASN A 1049 24.59 27.93 13.15
C ASN A 1049 24.34 28.69 11.83
N ILE A 1050 24.55 30.01 11.79
CA ILE A 1050 24.17 30.86 10.65
C ILE A 1050 25.14 30.69 9.46
N VAL A 1051 24.61 30.17 8.35
CA VAL A 1051 25.38 29.90 7.12
C VAL A 1051 25.22 31.02 6.09
N ILE A 1052 24.04 31.65 6.03
CA ILE A 1052 23.72 32.76 5.13
C ILE A 1052 23.14 33.92 5.93
N LEU A 1053 23.76 35.09 5.83
CA LEU A 1053 23.29 36.35 6.42
C LEU A 1053 23.29 37.47 5.37
N ASP A 1054 22.10 37.94 5.02
CA ASP A 1054 21.90 39.05 4.09
C ASP A 1054 21.09 40.17 4.75
N ALA A 1055 21.78 41.23 5.19
CA ALA A 1055 21.22 42.41 5.85
C ALA A 1055 21.44 43.69 5.02
N SER A 1056 21.59 43.54 3.70
CA SER A 1056 21.90 44.61 2.75
C SER A 1056 20.79 45.69 2.64
N ASN A 1057 21.10 46.90 2.22
CA ASN A 1057 20.17 48.05 2.15
C ASN A 1057 19.37 48.22 3.47
N ASN A 1058 20.11 48.63 4.50
CA ASN A 1058 19.66 48.93 5.86
C ASN A 1058 20.44 50.15 6.40
N GLU A 1059 20.27 50.49 7.68
CA GLU A 1059 20.88 51.68 8.30
C GLU A 1059 21.99 51.30 9.31
N LEU A 1060 22.55 50.09 9.23
CA LEU A 1060 23.47 49.53 10.23
C LEU A 1060 24.79 50.32 10.30
N THR A 1061 25.18 50.79 11.49
CA THR A 1061 26.48 51.45 11.72
C THR A 1061 27.59 50.50 12.20
N SER A 1062 27.21 49.33 12.73
CA SER A 1062 28.11 48.29 13.24
C SER A 1062 27.39 46.95 13.32
N LEU A 1063 28.11 45.84 13.10
CA LEU A 1063 27.59 44.48 13.30
C LEU A 1063 28.66 43.63 14.01
N ASP A 1064 28.24 42.87 15.03
CA ASP A 1064 29.07 41.85 15.68
C ASP A 1064 28.66 40.46 15.16
N ILE A 1065 29.61 39.79 14.53
CA ILE A 1065 29.52 38.47 13.88
C ILE A 1065 30.51 37.47 14.51
N SER A 1066 31.09 37.80 15.67
CA SER A 1066 32.20 37.05 16.28
C SER A 1066 31.87 35.61 16.70
N SER A 1067 30.59 35.27 16.89
CA SER A 1067 30.11 33.89 17.13
C SER A 1067 29.62 33.16 15.88
N SER A 1068 29.44 33.85 14.75
CA SER A 1068 28.84 33.33 13.51
C SER A 1068 29.83 32.56 12.63
N LEU A 1069 30.65 31.68 13.24
CA LEU A 1069 31.82 31.02 12.63
C LEU A 1069 31.49 30.01 11.51
N THR A 1070 30.21 29.75 11.27
CA THR A 1070 29.66 28.85 10.24
C THR A 1070 29.27 29.57 8.94
N LEU A 1071 29.38 30.91 8.89
CA LEU A 1071 29.02 31.73 7.72
C LEU A 1071 29.80 31.34 6.45
N LYS A 1072 29.05 31.23 5.34
CA LYS A 1072 29.56 31.06 3.97
C LYS A 1072 29.22 32.24 3.06
N ASP A 1073 28.05 32.84 3.22
CA ASP A 1073 27.57 33.98 2.43
C ASP A 1073 27.17 35.12 3.37
N LEU A 1074 27.89 36.24 3.31
CA LEU A 1074 27.67 37.43 4.12
C LEU A 1074 27.49 38.67 3.23
N ARG A 1075 26.32 39.32 3.36
CA ARG A 1075 25.94 40.49 2.55
C ARG A 1075 25.44 41.61 3.46
N LEU A 1076 26.13 42.74 3.37
CA LEU A 1076 25.98 43.92 4.21
C LEU A 1076 26.07 45.20 3.36
N ASP A 1077 25.91 45.10 2.05
CA ASP A 1077 26.00 46.24 1.14
C ASP A 1077 24.87 47.25 1.34
N ASP A 1078 25.08 48.50 0.91
CA ASP A 1078 24.18 49.64 1.15
C ASP A 1078 23.82 49.78 2.64
N ASN A 1079 24.83 50.07 3.47
CA ASN A 1079 24.70 50.29 4.91
C ASN A 1079 25.62 51.43 5.39
N ASN A 1080 25.65 51.71 6.69
CA ASN A 1080 26.44 52.80 7.28
C ASN A 1080 27.71 52.32 8.01
N LEU A 1081 28.19 51.08 7.80
CA LEU A 1081 29.22 50.45 8.64
C LEU A 1081 30.55 51.21 8.60
N GLU A 1082 31.03 51.69 9.76
CA GLU A 1082 32.35 52.31 9.90
C GLU A 1082 33.47 51.28 10.11
N THR A 1083 33.13 50.12 10.70
CA THR A 1083 34.06 49.00 10.96
C THR A 1083 33.34 47.66 10.83
N LEU A 1084 34.07 46.62 10.40
CA LEU A 1084 33.62 45.23 10.38
C LEU A 1084 34.81 44.29 10.63
N ASP A 1085 34.68 43.35 11.58
CA ASP A 1085 35.66 42.28 11.78
C ASP A 1085 35.11 40.96 11.25
N VAL A 1086 35.72 40.48 10.16
CA VAL A 1086 35.43 39.18 9.54
C VAL A 1086 36.55 38.15 9.78
N ALA A 1087 37.64 38.51 10.47
CA ALA A 1087 38.90 37.74 10.43
C ALA A 1087 38.80 36.31 11.00
N ALA A 1088 37.76 36.02 11.80
CA ALA A 1088 37.47 34.69 12.34
C ALA A 1088 36.62 33.80 11.40
N LEU A 1089 36.01 34.35 10.35
CA LEU A 1089 35.06 33.65 9.46
C LEU A 1089 35.77 32.82 8.37
N THR A 1090 36.66 31.90 8.77
CA THR A 1090 37.50 31.13 7.83
C THR A 1090 36.74 30.26 6.83
N HIS A 1091 35.45 29.99 7.07
CA HIS A 1091 34.55 29.27 6.15
C HIS A 1091 33.91 30.16 5.07
N LEU A 1092 34.10 31.49 5.11
CA LEU A 1092 33.40 32.42 4.24
C LEU A 1092 33.82 32.26 2.77
N GLU A 1093 32.82 32.13 1.89
CA GLU A 1093 32.96 31.88 0.45
C GLU A 1093 32.56 33.12 -0.39
N TYR A 1094 31.65 33.94 0.13
CA TYR A 1094 31.12 35.16 -0.51
C TYR A 1094 31.01 36.29 0.51
N LEU A 1095 31.58 37.46 0.20
CA LEU A 1095 31.50 38.68 1.02
C LEU A 1095 31.14 39.90 0.18
N ASN A 1096 30.04 40.56 0.53
CA ASN A 1096 29.64 41.85 -0.04
C ASN A 1096 29.45 42.91 1.06
N VAL A 1097 30.24 43.98 0.99
CA VAL A 1097 30.22 45.16 1.87
C VAL A 1097 30.25 46.46 1.05
N ASN A 1098 29.78 46.43 -0.20
CA ASN A 1098 29.69 47.62 -1.05
C ASN A 1098 28.90 48.76 -0.39
N TYR A 1099 29.15 50.02 -0.75
CA TYR A 1099 28.38 51.19 -0.25
C TYR A 1099 28.29 51.23 1.29
N ASN A 1100 29.44 51.39 1.93
CA ASN A 1100 29.60 51.50 3.39
C ASN A 1100 30.67 52.55 3.74
N ASN A 1101 31.03 52.72 5.02
CA ASN A 1101 31.96 53.75 5.48
C ASN A 1101 33.35 53.20 5.89
N LEU A 1102 33.67 51.94 5.60
CA LEU A 1102 34.83 51.20 6.14
C LEU A 1102 36.17 51.85 5.76
N GLU A 1103 37.03 52.18 6.75
CA GLU A 1103 38.40 52.67 6.51
C GLU A 1103 39.45 51.54 6.41
N GLU A 1104 39.15 50.35 6.96
CA GLU A 1104 40.00 49.15 6.98
C GLU A 1104 39.11 47.90 6.82
N LEU A 1105 39.60 46.88 6.10
CA LEU A 1105 38.92 45.58 5.97
C LEU A 1105 39.98 44.45 5.94
N LYS A 1106 39.92 43.53 6.91
CA LYS A 1106 40.91 42.44 7.06
C LYS A 1106 40.36 41.11 6.53
N VAL A 1107 40.86 40.67 5.38
CA VAL A 1107 40.42 39.44 4.68
C VAL A 1107 41.53 38.39 4.51
N ASP A 1108 42.73 38.64 5.01
CA ASP A 1108 43.95 37.87 4.73
C ASP A 1108 43.94 36.41 5.23
N ASN A 1109 42.98 36.05 6.09
CA ASN A 1109 42.78 34.70 6.62
C ASN A 1109 41.58 33.94 5.98
N LEU A 1110 40.82 34.59 5.09
CA LEU A 1110 39.58 34.05 4.51
C LEU A 1110 39.85 33.18 3.28
N ILE A 1111 40.69 32.15 3.42
CA ILE A 1111 41.24 31.38 2.28
C ILE A 1111 40.22 30.72 1.36
N ASN A 1112 38.97 30.55 1.80
CA ASN A 1112 37.86 29.98 1.01
C ASN A 1112 37.13 31.01 0.13
N LEU A 1113 37.46 32.31 0.22
CA LEU A 1113 36.69 33.36 -0.43
C LEU A 1113 36.80 33.30 -1.97
N THR A 1114 35.66 33.24 -2.64
CA THR A 1114 35.54 33.17 -4.11
C THR A 1114 35.09 34.50 -4.73
N HIS A 1115 34.35 35.31 -3.97
CA HIS A 1115 33.85 36.63 -4.39
C HIS A 1115 34.06 37.65 -3.27
N LEU A 1116 34.70 38.79 -3.58
CA LEU A 1116 34.92 39.90 -2.66
C LEU A 1116 34.44 41.22 -3.27
N HIS A 1117 33.42 41.82 -2.68
CA HIS A 1117 32.88 43.11 -3.12
C HIS A 1117 32.96 44.12 -1.96
N ALA A 1118 33.78 45.16 -2.10
CA ALA A 1118 34.05 46.20 -1.09
C ALA A 1118 34.10 47.62 -1.70
N THR A 1119 33.37 47.81 -2.79
CA THR A 1119 33.24 49.06 -3.58
C THR A 1119 32.58 50.18 -2.76
N TYR A 1120 32.86 51.45 -3.06
CA TYR A 1120 32.27 52.62 -2.36
C TYR A 1120 32.44 52.52 -0.84
N ASN A 1121 33.68 52.53 -0.39
CA ASN A 1121 34.07 52.59 1.02
C ASN A 1121 35.19 53.65 1.18
N GLN A 1122 35.89 53.63 2.31
CA GLN A 1122 37.02 54.54 2.61
C GLN A 1122 38.36 53.79 2.74
N ILE A 1123 38.44 52.55 2.25
CA ILE A 1123 39.53 51.60 2.51
C ILE A 1123 40.84 52.14 1.92
N THR A 1124 41.89 52.19 2.75
CA THR A 1124 43.20 52.75 2.39
C THR A 1124 44.27 51.68 2.06
N ASP A 1125 44.12 50.47 2.59
CA ASP A 1125 44.99 49.31 2.36
C ASP A 1125 44.16 48.02 2.49
N ILE A 1126 44.51 46.97 1.74
CA ILE A 1126 43.89 45.64 1.86
C ILE A 1126 44.90 44.55 1.47
N ASN A 1127 45.04 43.52 2.30
CA ASN A 1127 45.86 42.35 2.00
C ASN A 1127 44.98 41.20 1.48
N VAL A 1128 45.12 40.89 0.19
CA VAL A 1128 44.44 39.77 -0.49
C VAL A 1128 45.38 38.62 -0.84
N SER A 1129 46.66 38.66 -0.45
CA SER A 1129 47.71 37.78 -1.01
C SER A 1129 47.45 36.27 -0.82
N ASN A 1130 46.68 35.89 0.19
CA ASN A 1130 46.36 34.49 0.52
C ASN A 1130 45.07 33.99 -0.16
N LEU A 1131 44.28 34.86 -0.80
CA LEU A 1131 42.95 34.55 -1.35
C LEU A 1131 43.03 33.86 -2.72
N VAL A 1132 43.81 32.78 -2.82
CA VAL A 1132 44.10 32.09 -4.10
C VAL A 1132 42.86 31.47 -4.77
N GLY A 1133 41.75 31.32 -4.02
CA GLY A 1133 40.44 30.89 -4.52
C GLY A 1133 39.59 31.98 -5.19
N LEU A 1134 40.02 33.26 -5.13
CA LEU A 1134 39.19 34.40 -5.53
C LEU A 1134 39.00 34.48 -7.05
N THR A 1135 37.73 34.53 -7.49
CA THR A 1135 37.31 34.54 -8.90
C THR A 1135 36.75 35.89 -9.37
N GLU A 1136 36.15 36.67 -8.46
CA GLU A 1136 35.72 38.05 -8.69
C GLU A 1136 36.13 38.97 -7.51
N PHE A 1137 36.72 40.12 -7.82
CA PHE A 1137 37.13 41.13 -6.84
C PHE A 1137 36.75 42.53 -7.33
N THR A 1138 35.93 43.25 -6.56
CA THR A 1138 35.55 44.64 -6.84
C THR A 1138 35.75 45.51 -5.59
N ILE A 1139 36.52 46.60 -5.73
CA ILE A 1139 36.86 47.52 -4.63
C ILE A 1139 37.04 48.95 -5.15
N TRP A 1140 36.31 49.30 -6.21
CA TRP A 1140 36.37 50.62 -6.83
C TRP A 1140 35.72 51.70 -5.97
N SER A 1141 36.02 52.98 -6.22
CA SER A 1141 35.62 54.11 -5.36
C SER A 1141 36.08 53.95 -3.89
N ASN A 1142 37.40 53.85 -3.69
CA ASN A 1142 38.06 53.71 -2.38
C ASN A 1142 39.31 54.61 -2.31
N ARG A 1143 40.21 54.40 -1.34
CA ARG A 1143 41.46 55.17 -1.14
C ARG A 1143 42.72 54.29 -1.21
N LEU A 1144 42.66 53.13 -1.87
CA LEU A 1144 43.80 52.23 -2.00
C LEU A 1144 44.95 52.92 -2.74
N ARG A 1145 46.17 52.84 -2.21
CA ARG A 1145 47.37 53.43 -2.83
C ARG A 1145 48.32 52.41 -3.46
N VAL A 1146 48.28 51.17 -2.98
CA VAL A 1146 49.00 50.01 -3.54
C VAL A 1146 48.06 48.81 -3.48
N LEU A 1147 48.12 47.94 -4.48
CA LEU A 1147 47.49 46.63 -4.43
C LEU A 1147 48.41 45.57 -5.07
N ASP A 1148 48.56 44.43 -4.40
CA ASP A 1148 49.15 43.22 -5.00
C ASP A 1148 48.08 42.13 -5.10
N ALA A 1149 47.75 41.79 -6.34
CA ALA A 1149 46.79 40.77 -6.73
C ALA A 1149 47.48 39.56 -7.40
N SER A 1150 48.82 39.52 -7.45
CA SER A 1150 49.56 38.60 -8.34
C SER A 1150 49.55 37.12 -7.94
N SER A 1151 48.95 36.79 -6.79
CA SER A 1151 48.67 35.42 -6.33
C SER A 1151 47.25 34.94 -6.67
N LEU A 1152 46.34 35.83 -7.09
CA LEU A 1152 44.92 35.54 -7.33
C LEU A 1152 44.70 34.85 -8.69
N VAL A 1153 45.41 33.74 -8.96
CA VAL A 1153 45.50 33.15 -10.31
C VAL A 1153 44.18 32.64 -10.90
N LEU A 1154 43.12 32.50 -10.10
CA LEU A 1154 41.76 32.16 -10.56
C LEU A 1154 40.88 33.38 -10.88
N LEU A 1155 41.40 34.60 -10.69
CA LEU A 1155 40.63 35.84 -10.82
C LEU A 1155 40.25 36.11 -12.28
N THR A 1156 38.95 36.22 -12.52
CA THR A 1156 38.36 36.52 -13.83
C THR A 1156 37.96 38.00 -13.97
N ARG A 1157 37.65 38.68 -12.86
CA ARG A 1157 37.29 40.09 -12.81
C ARG A 1157 38.02 40.84 -11.69
N LEU A 1158 38.60 42.00 -12.03
CA LEU A 1158 39.25 42.92 -11.10
C LEU A 1158 38.83 44.36 -11.41
N HIS A 1159 37.95 44.95 -10.60
CA HIS A 1159 37.56 46.36 -10.74
C HIS A 1159 38.07 47.18 -9.53
N VAL A 1160 39.04 48.05 -9.80
CA VAL A 1160 39.80 48.85 -8.82
C VAL A 1160 39.84 50.34 -9.19
N ASP A 1161 38.94 50.78 -10.07
CA ASP A 1161 38.84 52.16 -10.52
C ASP A 1161 38.49 53.15 -9.39
N ASN A 1162 38.65 54.44 -9.66
CA ASN A 1162 38.35 55.53 -8.73
C ASN A 1162 39.03 55.34 -7.35
N ASN A 1163 40.31 54.96 -7.36
CA ASN A 1163 41.18 54.81 -6.19
C ASN A 1163 42.41 55.73 -6.29
N GLU A 1164 43.30 55.68 -5.30
CA GLU A 1164 44.56 56.45 -5.26
C GLU A 1164 45.79 55.62 -5.70
N LEU A 1165 45.59 54.55 -6.49
CA LEU A 1165 46.66 53.58 -6.78
C LEU A 1165 47.82 54.23 -7.55
N VAL A 1166 49.02 54.11 -6.98
CA VAL A 1166 50.31 54.43 -7.64
C VAL A 1166 51.10 53.18 -8.00
N SER A 1167 50.64 52.00 -7.56
CA SER A 1167 51.21 50.70 -7.91
C SER A 1167 50.15 49.60 -7.85
N LEU A 1168 50.05 48.81 -8.92
CA LEU A 1168 49.15 47.67 -9.04
C LEU A 1168 49.93 46.48 -9.60
N ASN A 1169 50.10 45.41 -8.81
CA ASN A 1169 50.74 44.19 -9.26
C ASN A 1169 49.68 43.14 -9.65
N ILE A 1170 49.62 42.82 -10.94
CA ILE A 1170 48.70 41.85 -11.57
C ILE A 1170 49.46 40.78 -12.38
N ALA A 1171 50.72 40.53 -12.03
CA ALA A 1171 51.48 39.43 -12.62
C ALA A 1171 50.74 38.09 -12.43
N ASN A 1172 50.90 37.15 -13.37
CA ASN A 1172 50.29 35.81 -13.36
C ASN A 1172 48.75 35.75 -13.52
N LEU A 1173 48.01 36.87 -13.60
CA LEU A 1173 46.54 36.89 -13.74
C LEU A 1173 46.03 36.52 -15.15
N VAL A 1174 46.49 35.40 -15.70
CA VAL A 1174 46.20 34.96 -17.07
C VAL A 1174 44.72 34.66 -17.34
N ASN A 1175 43.92 34.43 -16.31
CA ASN A 1175 42.48 34.13 -16.41
C ASN A 1175 41.58 35.39 -16.42
N LEU A 1176 42.17 36.59 -16.32
CA LEU A 1176 41.43 37.84 -16.21
C LEU A 1176 40.73 38.21 -17.53
N THR A 1177 39.40 38.27 -17.51
CA THR A 1177 38.54 38.65 -18.65
C THR A 1177 38.05 40.09 -18.56
N SER A 1178 37.98 40.67 -17.35
CA SER A 1178 37.56 42.06 -17.14
C SER A 1178 38.44 42.79 -16.12
N LEU A 1179 38.98 43.94 -16.53
CA LEU A 1179 39.84 44.81 -15.72
C LEU A 1179 39.36 46.25 -15.84
N ASN A 1180 39.11 46.91 -14.70
CA ASN A 1180 38.87 48.35 -14.65
C ASN A 1180 39.87 49.00 -13.69
N ILE A 1181 40.68 49.93 -14.20
CA ILE A 1181 41.67 50.69 -13.42
C ILE A 1181 41.44 52.20 -13.51
N ALA A 1182 40.35 52.64 -14.15
CA ALA A 1182 40.15 54.03 -14.53
C ALA A 1182 40.20 55.01 -13.34
N GLY A 1183 40.71 56.22 -13.57
CA GLY A 1183 40.75 57.27 -12.54
C GLY A 1183 41.76 57.05 -11.40
N ASN A 1184 42.69 56.09 -11.52
CA ASN A 1184 43.84 55.93 -10.63
C ASN A 1184 45.03 56.82 -11.01
N SER A 1185 46.16 56.71 -10.29
CA SER A 1185 47.40 57.47 -10.50
C SER A 1185 48.60 56.57 -10.88
N LEU A 1186 48.37 55.58 -11.76
CA LEU A 1186 49.38 54.63 -12.22
C LEU A 1186 50.25 55.25 -13.33
N ASP A 1187 51.59 55.22 -13.17
CA ASP A 1187 52.53 55.71 -14.20
C ASP A 1187 52.65 54.75 -15.40
N VAL A 1188 52.68 53.43 -15.13
CA VAL A 1188 52.78 52.33 -16.11
C VAL A 1188 52.14 51.07 -15.51
N LEU A 1189 51.42 50.30 -16.32
CA LEU A 1189 50.95 48.94 -16.01
C LEU A 1189 51.29 48.00 -17.16
N ASP A 1190 51.77 46.78 -16.88
CA ASP A 1190 51.92 45.73 -17.90
C ASP A 1190 50.68 44.83 -17.89
N ILE A 1191 50.03 44.76 -19.05
CA ILE A 1191 48.86 43.91 -19.33
C ILE A 1191 49.13 42.90 -20.45
N SER A 1192 50.38 42.79 -20.94
CA SER A 1192 50.72 42.01 -22.13
C SER A 1192 50.58 40.49 -21.97
N HIS A 1193 50.48 40.00 -20.73
CA HIS A 1193 50.21 38.60 -20.39
C HIS A 1193 48.70 38.28 -20.26
N LEU A 1194 47.81 39.26 -20.31
CA LEU A 1194 46.36 39.07 -20.13
C LEU A 1194 45.68 38.62 -21.43
N SER A 1195 46.01 37.43 -21.93
CA SER A 1195 45.53 36.92 -23.23
C SER A 1195 44.01 36.72 -23.34
N ASN A 1196 43.32 36.68 -22.20
CA ASN A 1196 41.87 36.43 -22.11
C ASN A 1196 41.05 37.70 -21.85
N LEU A 1197 41.68 38.89 -21.87
CA LEU A 1197 41.04 40.16 -21.51
C LEU A 1197 40.05 40.62 -22.58
N GLU A 1198 38.75 40.53 -22.28
CA GLU A 1198 37.65 40.95 -23.17
C GLU A 1198 37.23 42.41 -22.92
N HIS A 1199 37.34 42.88 -21.68
CA HIS A 1199 36.83 44.19 -21.24
C HIS A 1199 37.88 44.95 -20.41
N TYR A 1200 38.27 46.14 -20.89
CA TYR A 1200 39.31 46.97 -20.29
C TYR A 1200 38.90 48.45 -20.23
N TRP A 1201 39.18 49.11 -19.11
CA TRP A 1201 38.94 50.54 -18.88
C TRP A 1201 40.07 51.17 -18.06
N GLU A 1202 40.49 52.38 -18.47
CA GLU A 1202 41.66 53.17 -18.03
C GLU A 1202 41.31 54.68 -18.04
#